data_AF-Q96ZZ9-F1
#
_entry.id   AF-Q96ZZ9-F1
#
_cell.length_a   1.000
_cell.length_b   1.000
_cell.length_c   1.000
_cell.angle_alpha   90.00
_cell.angle_beta   90.00
_cell.angle_gamma   90.00
#
_symmetry.space_group_name_H-M   'P 1'
#
loop_
_entity.id
_entity.type
_entity.pdbx_description
1 polymer ?
#
loop_
_entity_poly.entity_id
_entity_poly.type
_entity_poly.pdbx_seq_one_letter_code
_entity_poly.pdbx_strand_id
1 'polypeptide(L)'
;MKRVIIIFIFLLLISIFPTFLLSYSNTEGQYVIASIFIPPKDISQIYSLAYEVSNPNSPLYHHFLNSSEIMKFMNIQEYEAMLSFLKSHGIKIISTSLDSIIVVNVSILQLEEFLNTTIFFNKFQNYTYYSGIGYLNGNVIVASNFTTLFLKSPDDLVTPSLINQIEKKAITLNFTYADESYPVTWLLKAYNATVLNTTGEGYTIGILDFYGDPTIVQQLAYFDKIYNLPSPSSFEIKYIGPSCPFGGLLSGWNLEISLDVEVSHAMAPKASIILYVANPNLPLPAVLAKIVQEDKVNVLSQSWGIPESEIVDNPANLMTVYEMNLYYALGSLEGITFLASTGDVGGSGYSTSPIGSVTFPSTSPFVTAIGGTTTYITLNGSAYQTAWSNYGFIPYFTNYGGSTGGISVLFVKPWYQFYIPTPNTYPYGRMVPDISLNANLFPGIQVVFPGNITYLIGGTSEASPLFAGLLTLVMQKDNMTFGLINPLLYYLGEKYYNEAYFPITFGYNIPWVAKYGYNLVTGLGAPNIGEIAHLVKLIKSSSQPEITISLYNGTNYTYYFLPDQEIEIIVNATENGKELTSGSFNAYVYSLSGEVADIKLHFNGSRWIGYYYPTVEGPIEVIVNNESGTNAFVGYILTIKGNLNVIYPEIRGEVYNLYDERVNVTYVNVTIYAYQPLNNSYVKITNIIMNSSKGEYIAYLGRNITAGPILIVGNNVYGYIPTFAGSSLLLNTLIIPPLVVEPGVVTPGSSLFIEPSNMPFGNTNISAVLYSNDGKVLSVANLSWVLVPFEGLLAYTYIGYLKIPYNITPGLYTIILNQYSTLGNSSVLEGRYYSQIYVIPQNLSISVKLEGILAEGNNVKILANITYPDGTEVKYGMFSATVYPLQLQSNYEDYTESFEIPLWFNGTLWIGNFTLPSTYTQGNLTYLSGNYFGPFSIFISGISANGYPTTNNLNAQKPFIVQPYTLIANTSVTFAQTFYVYFYHDNISMIGKLFNDILENDIIYNSNLEIMDSQINGTLVIRNSNVTLDGVVGDKIIVINSTINVINSKITNITLLSNSRITNETSLIKYLSIPLPSVLLSGNEVIVHGKDIKNVEVFVNGKLVYNGTSTQVTLPLSNGYNEIHVIVVQNDGEIVSENFEAYIQSNSILTISLVLSIIAILLVIVVLLIMYRQRRT
;
A
#
# COMPACT_ATOMS: atom_id res chain seq x y z
N MET A 1 20.94 -22.38 11.91
CA MET A 1 21.56 -23.69 12.20
C MET A 1 20.63 -24.51 13.10
N LYS A 2 19.98 -25.58 12.59
CA LYS A 2 18.96 -26.44 13.27
C LYS A 2 17.68 -25.66 13.68
N ARG A 3 16.45 -26.17 13.61
CA ARG A 3 15.82 -27.50 13.38
C ARG A 3 14.36 -27.19 12.97
N VAL A 4 13.67 -27.84 12.04
CA VAL A 4 12.93 -29.13 12.18
C VAL A 4 12.39 -29.51 10.79
N ILE A 5 12.44 -30.80 10.45
CA ILE A 5 11.80 -31.42 9.29
C ILE A 5 10.44 -31.98 9.71
N ILE A 6 9.36 -31.79 8.93
CA ILE A 6 8.19 -32.68 8.82
C ILE A 6 7.30 -32.24 7.64
N ILE A 7 6.64 -33.21 6.98
CA ILE A 7 5.80 -33.11 5.76
C ILE A 7 6.55 -32.81 4.44
N PHE A 8 6.97 -33.88 3.75
CA PHE A 8 7.30 -33.84 2.31
C PHE A 8 6.92 -35.16 1.60
N ILE A 9 5.63 -35.51 1.64
CA ILE A 9 5.00 -36.50 0.74
C ILE A 9 3.53 -36.08 0.48
N PHE A 10 3.29 -35.03 -0.32
CA PHE A 10 1.96 -34.77 -0.94
C PHE A 10 1.96 -33.78 -2.14
N LEU A 11 3.09 -33.57 -2.84
CA LEU A 11 3.21 -32.59 -3.93
C LEU A 11 3.82 -33.18 -5.22
N LEU A 12 3.21 -34.25 -5.74
CA LEU A 12 3.34 -34.65 -7.13
C LEU A 12 1.95 -35.07 -7.64
N LEU A 13 1.53 -34.49 -8.79
CA LEU A 13 0.19 -34.60 -9.42
C LEU A 13 -0.94 -33.74 -8.80
N ILE A 14 -0.78 -32.42 -8.78
CA ILE A 14 -1.92 -31.50 -9.01
C ILE A 14 -1.51 -30.42 -10.01
N SER A 15 -1.55 -30.77 -11.29
CA SER A 15 -1.74 -29.85 -12.41
C SER A 15 -2.36 -30.65 -13.56
N ILE A 16 -3.17 -30.01 -14.39
CA ILE A 16 -4.08 -30.60 -15.40
C ILE A 16 -5.42 -31.09 -14.80
N PHE A 17 -6.49 -30.82 -15.57
CA PHE A 17 -7.93 -30.94 -15.27
C PHE A 17 -8.54 -29.83 -14.41
N PRO A 18 -9.35 -28.91 -15.00
CA PRO A 18 -10.43 -28.29 -14.25
C PRO A 18 -11.40 -29.41 -13.84
N THR A 19 -11.46 -29.68 -12.53
CA THR A 19 -12.31 -30.73 -11.98
C THR A 19 -13.78 -30.37 -12.13
N PHE A 20 -14.55 -31.30 -12.72
CA PHE A 20 -15.99 -31.23 -12.90
C PHE A 20 -16.75 -30.79 -11.63
N LEU A 21 -17.76 -29.93 -11.81
CA LEU A 21 -18.87 -29.80 -10.89
C LEU A 21 -19.66 -31.13 -10.87
N LEU A 22 -19.25 -32.05 -10.01
CA LEU A 22 -20.03 -33.24 -9.67
C LEU A 22 -20.93 -32.89 -8.49
N SER A 23 -22.15 -32.42 -8.80
CA SER A 23 -23.22 -32.31 -7.82
C SER A 23 -23.63 -33.71 -7.34
N TYR A 24 -23.67 -33.91 -6.03
CA TYR A 24 -24.18 -35.14 -5.42
C TYR A 24 -25.33 -34.81 -4.47
N SER A 25 -26.39 -35.62 -4.53
CA SER A 25 -27.45 -35.63 -3.51
C SER A 25 -27.00 -36.44 -2.30
N ASN A 26 -27.65 -36.18 -1.17
CA ASN A 26 -26.97 -36.17 0.13
C ASN A 26 -26.76 -37.52 0.83
N THR A 27 -25.90 -37.50 1.86
CA THR A 27 -25.85 -38.48 2.95
C THR A 27 -26.67 -37.99 4.14
N GLU A 28 -27.53 -38.82 4.72
CA GLU A 28 -28.36 -38.48 5.89
C GLU A 28 -27.54 -37.95 7.08
N GLY A 29 -28.02 -36.88 7.73
CA GLY A 29 -27.53 -36.43 9.06
C GLY A 29 -26.59 -35.21 9.09
N GLN A 30 -26.24 -34.61 7.95
CA GLN A 30 -25.44 -33.36 7.93
C GLN A 30 -26.29 -32.11 8.25
N TYR A 31 -25.63 -31.06 8.78
CA TYR A 31 -26.19 -29.75 9.09
C TYR A 31 -25.56 -28.66 8.23
N VAL A 32 -26.35 -27.63 7.90
CA VAL A 32 -25.92 -26.43 7.17
C VAL A 32 -26.44 -25.16 7.85
N ILE A 33 -25.89 -24.01 7.44
CA ILE A 33 -26.36 -22.69 7.84
C ILE A 33 -27.29 -22.14 6.75
N ALA A 34 -28.39 -21.54 7.15
CA ALA A 34 -29.32 -20.84 6.27
C ALA A 34 -29.78 -19.51 6.89
N SER A 35 -29.96 -18.47 6.07
CA SER A 35 -30.75 -17.30 6.41
C SER A 35 -32.20 -17.49 5.99
N ILE A 36 -33.11 -16.85 6.72
CA ILE A 36 -34.52 -16.69 6.39
C ILE A 36 -34.76 -15.19 6.34
N PHE A 37 -35.03 -14.65 5.16
CA PHE A 37 -35.28 -13.24 4.90
C PHE A 37 -36.79 -12.96 4.91
N ILE A 38 -37.16 -11.99 5.74
CA ILE A 38 -38.50 -11.46 5.96
C ILE A 38 -38.48 -10.02 5.41
N PRO A 39 -39.12 -9.76 4.26
CA PRO A 39 -39.01 -8.48 3.59
C PRO A 39 -39.70 -7.35 4.38
N PRO A 40 -39.08 -6.15 4.47
CA PRO A 40 -39.77 -4.93 4.89
C PRO A 40 -40.99 -4.60 4.00
N LYS A 41 -41.94 -3.85 4.56
CA LYS A 41 -43.27 -3.61 3.97
C LYS A 41 -43.26 -2.81 2.67
N ASP A 42 -42.28 -1.94 2.45
CA ASP A 42 -42.12 -1.15 1.22
C ASP A 42 -40.62 -0.88 0.97
N ILE A 43 -39.99 -1.81 0.25
CA ILE A 43 -38.56 -1.76 -0.07
C ILE A 43 -38.25 -0.65 -1.09
N SER A 44 -39.17 -0.33 -2.00
CA SER A 44 -38.99 0.76 -2.96
C SER A 44 -38.98 2.13 -2.27
N GLN A 45 -39.86 2.35 -1.30
CA GLN A 45 -39.84 3.58 -0.51
C GLN A 45 -38.56 3.72 0.33
N ILE A 46 -38.00 2.62 0.84
CA ILE A 46 -36.69 2.62 1.51
C ILE A 46 -35.59 3.11 0.55
N TYR A 47 -35.53 2.58 -0.67
CA TYR A 47 -34.55 3.04 -1.67
C TYR A 47 -34.73 4.51 -2.06
N SER A 48 -35.99 4.94 -2.22
CA SER A 48 -36.33 6.33 -2.55
C SER A 48 -35.92 7.29 -1.45
N LEU A 49 -36.28 7.01 -0.19
CA LEU A 49 -35.86 7.82 0.94
C LEU A 49 -34.33 7.83 1.09
N ALA A 50 -33.64 6.71 0.84
CA ALA A 50 -32.18 6.63 0.96
C ALA A 50 -31.47 7.55 -0.06
N TYR A 51 -32.03 7.72 -1.26
CA TYR A 51 -31.58 8.74 -2.19
C TYR A 51 -31.97 10.16 -1.76
N GLU A 52 -33.21 10.39 -1.29
CA GLU A 52 -33.67 11.73 -0.87
C GLU A 52 -32.83 12.31 0.27
N VAL A 53 -32.57 11.55 1.34
CA VAL A 53 -31.76 12.04 2.48
C VAL A 53 -30.30 12.33 2.09
N SER A 54 -29.89 11.85 0.92
CA SER A 54 -28.53 11.91 0.40
C SER A 54 -28.37 12.89 -0.77
N ASN A 55 -29.46 13.37 -1.36
CA ASN A 55 -29.47 14.26 -2.52
C ASN A 55 -29.34 15.73 -2.06
N PRO A 56 -28.26 16.47 -2.44
CA PRO A 56 -28.11 17.89 -2.13
C PRO A 56 -29.27 18.79 -2.58
N ASN A 57 -30.03 18.38 -3.60
CA ASN A 57 -31.20 19.10 -4.11
C ASN A 57 -32.52 18.73 -3.41
N SER A 58 -32.55 17.72 -2.52
CA SER A 58 -33.77 17.35 -1.78
C SER A 58 -33.97 18.23 -0.54
N PRO A 59 -35.22 18.55 -0.15
CA PRO A 59 -35.51 19.11 1.17
C PRO A 59 -35.21 18.13 2.32
N LEU A 60 -35.07 16.82 2.04
CA LEU A 60 -34.71 15.80 3.04
C LEU A 60 -33.19 15.63 3.23
N TYR A 61 -32.35 16.42 2.55
CA TYR A 61 -30.89 16.26 2.66
C TYR A 61 -30.37 16.32 4.11
N HIS A 62 -29.69 15.27 4.55
CA HIS A 62 -29.25 14.99 5.93
C HIS A 62 -30.36 14.84 7.00
N HIS A 63 -31.62 14.65 6.60
CA HIS A 63 -32.72 14.28 7.51
C HIS A 63 -32.78 12.76 7.71
N PHE A 64 -31.72 12.21 8.33
CA PHE A 64 -31.61 10.78 8.63
C PHE A 64 -32.69 10.30 9.62
N LEU A 65 -33.16 9.07 9.42
CA LEU A 65 -34.12 8.39 10.28
C LEU A 65 -33.43 7.78 11.49
N ASN A 66 -34.10 7.76 12.64
CA ASN A 66 -33.64 6.97 13.78
C ASN A 66 -34.21 5.55 13.74
N SER A 67 -33.63 4.62 14.51
CA SER A 67 -34.03 3.20 14.49
C SER A 67 -35.51 2.97 14.78
N SER A 68 -36.19 3.81 15.57
CA SER A 68 -37.64 3.67 15.82
C SER A 68 -38.50 3.96 14.58
N GLU A 69 -37.93 4.67 13.61
CA GLU A 69 -38.56 5.00 12.33
C GLU A 69 -38.25 3.94 11.28
N ILE A 70 -37.02 3.43 11.25
CA ILE A 70 -36.63 2.24 10.48
C ILE A 70 -37.52 1.04 10.84
N MET A 71 -37.78 0.82 12.14
CA MET A 71 -38.66 -0.27 12.60
C MET A 71 -40.12 -0.15 12.12
N LYS A 72 -40.57 1.01 11.60
CA LYS A 72 -41.92 1.15 11.00
C LYS A 72 -42.03 0.33 9.70
N PHE A 73 -40.94 0.24 8.93
CA PHE A 73 -40.89 -0.55 7.70
C PHE A 73 -40.84 -2.06 7.96
N MET A 74 -40.32 -2.51 9.10
CA MET A 74 -40.12 -3.93 9.39
C MET A 74 -41.45 -4.69 9.60
N ASN A 75 -41.48 -5.95 9.15
CA ASN A 75 -42.65 -6.82 9.25
C ASN A 75 -42.62 -7.68 10.52
N ILE A 76 -42.69 -7.00 11.68
CA ILE A 76 -42.53 -7.59 13.02
C ILE A 76 -43.51 -8.76 13.27
N GLN A 77 -44.73 -8.72 12.72
CA GLN A 77 -45.72 -9.79 12.90
C GLN A 77 -45.31 -11.09 12.21
N GLU A 78 -44.81 -11.00 10.97
CA GLU A 78 -44.30 -12.15 10.22
C GLU A 78 -43.01 -12.70 10.85
N TYR A 79 -42.12 -11.81 11.31
CA TYR A 79 -40.90 -12.19 12.03
C TYR A 79 -41.18 -12.98 13.32
N GLU A 80 -42.09 -12.53 14.18
CA GLU A 80 -42.46 -13.26 15.40
C GLU A 80 -43.19 -14.58 15.11
N ALA A 81 -43.98 -14.64 14.04
CA ALA A 81 -44.60 -15.88 13.55
C ALA A 81 -43.53 -16.89 13.10
N MET A 82 -42.55 -16.44 12.31
CA MET A 82 -41.42 -17.25 11.84
C MET A 82 -40.54 -17.72 13.00
N LEU A 83 -40.17 -16.84 13.93
CA LEU A 83 -39.44 -17.22 15.15
C LEU A 83 -40.16 -18.30 15.95
N SER A 84 -41.48 -18.19 16.07
CA SER A 84 -42.32 -19.15 16.79
C SER A 84 -42.36 -20.51 16.07
N PHE A 85 -42.47 -20.50 14.74
CA PHE A 85 -42.40 -21.70 13.90
C PHE A 85 -41.05 -22.43 14.03
N LEU A 86 -39.94 -21.70 13.95
CA LEU A 86 -38.60 -22.31 14.03
C LEU A 86 -38.36 -22.96 15.40
N LYS A 87 -38.79 -22.28 16.48
CA LYS A 87 -38.71 -22.80 17.85
C LYS A 87 -39.59 -24.05 18.05
N SER A 88 -40.79 -24.10 17.47
CA SER A 88 -41.68 -25.26 17.62
C SER A 88 -41.20 -26.51 16.87
N HIS A 89 -40.42 -26.35 15.79
CA HIS A 89 -39.79 -27.44 15.04
C HIS A 89 -38.38 -27.81 15.54
N GLY A 90 -37.92 -27.22 16.65
CA GLY A 90 -36.60 -27.51 17.24
C GLY A 90 -35.42 -27.04 16.40
N ILE A 91 -35.63 -26.11 15.46
CA ILE A 91 -34.57 -25.57 14.60
C ILE A 91 -33.71 -24.60 15.42
N LYS A 92 -32.38 -24.78 15.37
CA LYS A 92 -31.46 -23.98 16.18
C LYS A 92 -31.20 -22.63 15.51
N ILE A 93 -31.79 -21.56 16.04
CA ILE A 93 -31.44 -20.18 15.67
C ILE A 93 -30.01 -19.88 16.12
N ILE A 94 -29.18 -19.36 15.20
CA ILE A 94 -27.82 -18.88 15.44
C ILE A 94 -27.85 -17.41 15.83
N SER A 95 -28.55 -16.58 15.05
CA SER A 95 -28.61 -15.13 15.21
C SER A 95 -29.84 -14.54 14.51
N THR A 96 -30.19 -13.31 14.88
CA THR A 96 -31.25 -12.51 14.24
C THR A 96 -30.77 -11.06 14.09
N SER A 97 -31.20 -10.38 13.01
CA SER A 97 -30.83 -8.99 12.72
C SER A 97 -32.03 -8.22 12.13
N LEU A 98 -32.19 -6.96 12.53
CA LEU A 98 -33.23 -5.99 12.08
C LEU A 98 -34.69 -6.49 12.08
N ASP A 99 -35.00 -7.57 12.80
CA ASP A 99 -36.29 -8.28 12.71
C ASP A 99 -36.72 -8.59 11.25
N SER A 100 -35.72 -8.75 10.37
CA SER A 100 -35.86 -8.96 8.93
C SER A 100 -35.03 -10.15 8.44
N ILE A 101 -34.03 -10.62 9.21
CA ILE A 101 -33.29 -11.84 8.87
C ILE A 101 -33.02 -12.71 10.10
N ILE A 102 -33.28 -14.01 9.95
CA ILE A 102 -33.07 -15.05 10.98
C ILE A 102 -32.07 -16.08 10.41
N VAL A 103 -30.95 -16.30 11.09
CA VAL A 103 -29.97 -17.31 10.69
C VAL A 103 -30.14 -18.57 11.54
N VAL A 104 -30.19 -19.74 10.90
CA VAL A 104 -30.42 -21.04 11.55
C VAL A 104 -29.33 -22.05 11.22
N ASN A 105 -29.05 -22.95 12.16
CA ASN A 105 -28.33 -24.21 11.93
C ASN A 105 -29.36 -25.33 11.84
N VAL A 106 -29.48 -25.94 10.66
CA VAL A 106 -30.59 -26.83 10.32
C VAL A 106 -30.05 -28.09 9.63
N SER A 107 -30.63 -29.25 9.91
CA SER A 107 -30.25 -30.49 9.20
C SER A 107 -30.81 -30.48 7.78
N ILE A 108 -30.15 -31.12 6.82
CA ILE A 108 -30.63 -31.06 5.42
C ILE A 108 -32.00 -31.74 5.26
N LEU A 109 -32.28 -32.80 6.03
CA LEU A 109 -33.61 -33.41 6.08
C LEU A 109 -34.68 -32.42 6.58
N GLN A 110 -34.37 -31.55 7.55
CA GLN A 110 -35.30 -30.50 7.98
C GLN A 110 -35.47 -29.37 6.93
N LEU A 111 -34.44 -29.06 6.14
CA LEU A 111 -34.54 -28.13 5.00
C LEU A 111 -35.45 -28.69 3.88
N GLU A 112 -35.30 -29.98 3.58
CA GLU A 112 -36.09 -30.67 2.57
C GLU A 112 -37.54 -30.88 3.02
N GLU A 113 -37.78 -31.30 4.28
CA GLU A 113 -39.13 -31.58 4.81
C GLU A 113 -39.93 -30.33 5.20
N PHE A 114 -39.31 -29.33 5.84
CA PHE A 114 -40.05 -28.19 6.42
C PHE A 114 -39.87 -26.88 5.64
N LEU A 115 -38.80 -26.74 4.86
CA LEU A 115 -38.41 -25.48 4.21
C LEU A 115 -38.41 -25.59 2.67
N ASN A 116 -38.88 -26.72 2.13
CA ASN A 116 -39.03 -27.01 0.69
C ASN A 116 -37.79 -26.63 -0.15
N THR A 117 -36.59 -26.79 0.42
CA THR A 117 -35.32 -26.36 -0.15
C THR A 117 -34.51 -27.58 -0.60
N THR A 118 -33.94 -27.57 -1.80
CA THR A 118 -32.93 -28.57 -2.23
C THR A 118 -31.54 -27.97 -2.11
N ILE A 119 -30.62 -28.67 -1.42
CA ILE A 119 -29.24 -28.21 -1.24
C ILE A 119 -28.31 -28.92 -2.24
N PHE A 120 -27.61 -28.14 -3.06
CA PHE A 120 -26.60 -28.64 -3.98
C PHE A 120 -25.21 -28.50 -3.37
N PHE A 121 -24.55 -29.62 -3.08
CA PHE A 121 -23.14 -29.66 -2.70
C PHE A 121 -22.27 -29.71 -3.96
N ASN A 122 -21.31 -28.79 -4.02
CA ASN A 122 -20.34 -28.66 -5.08
C ASN A 122 -18.92 -28.63 -4.48
N LYS A 123 -17.91 -28.95 -5.29
CA LYS A 123 -16.52 -28.91 -4.86
C LYS A 123 -15.68 -28.08 -5.83
N PHE A 124 -14.98 -27.08 -5.30
CA PHE A 124 -13.99 -26.30 -6.04
C PHE A 124 -12.62 -26.50 -5.40
N GLN A 125 -11.66 -27.02 -6.16
CA GLN A 125 -10.35 -27.45 -5.64
C GLN A 125 -10.50 -28.37 -4.41
N ASN A 126 -10.07 -27.93 -3.22
CA ASN A 126 -10.19 -28.66 -1.97
C ASN A 126 -11.42 -28.27 -1.13
N TYR A 127 -12.15 -27.23 -1.51
CA TYR A 127 -13.27 -26.67 -0.77
C TYR A 127 -14.61 -27.27 -1.23
N THR A 128 -15.43 -27.72 -0.27
CA THR A 128 -16.83 -28.06 -0.52
C THR A 128 -17.69 -26.85 -0.18
N TYR A 129 -18.48 -26.40 -1.14
CA TYR A 129 -19.51 -25.37 -0.91
C TYR A 129 -20.89 -25.95 -1.17
N TYR A 130 -21.90 -25.30 -0.59
CA TYR A 130 -23.30 -25.62 -0.81
C TYR A 130 -24.07 -24.36 -1.17
N SER A 131 -25.12 -24.53 -1.98
CA SER A 131 -26.12 -23.51 -2.23
C SER A 131 -27.49 -24.16 -2.41
N GLY A 132 -28.52 -23.55 -1.84
CA GLY A 132 -29.92 -23.81 -2.13
C GLY A 132 -30.78 -22.70 -1.59
N ILE A 133 -31.95 -22.51 -2.17
CA ILE A 133 -32.89 -21.46 -1.79
C ILE A 133 -34.31 -22.05 -1.86
N GLY A 134 -35.20 -21.54 -1.01
CA GLY A 134 -36.54 -22.11 -0.83
C GLY A 134 -37.47 -21.16 -0.06
N TYR A 135 -38.70 -21.63 0.19
CA TYR A 135 -39.82 -20.76 0.59
C TYR A 135 -40.60 -21.33 1.74
N LEU A 136 -40.88 -20.47 2.71
CA LEU A 136 -41.82 -20.77 3.79
C LEU A 136 -42.73 -19.56 4.04
N ASN A 137 -44.02 -19.73 3.74
CA ASN A 137 -45.07 -18.71 3.90
C ASN A 137 -44.78 -17.38 3.16
N GLY A 138 -44.01 -17.42 2.06
CA GLY A 138 -43.60 -16.23 1.30
C GLY A 138 -42.30 -15.58 1.78
N ASN A 139 -41.71 -16.07 2.86
CA ASN A 139 -40.36 -15.69 3.28
C ASN A 139 -39.32 -16.50 2.50
N VAL A 140 -38.22 -15.85 2.14
CA VAL A 140 -37.12 -16.41 1.35
C VAL A 140 -36.15 -17.12 2.29
N ILE A 141 -35.64 -18.28 1.89
CA ILE A 141 -34.67 -19.05 2.67
C ILE A 141 -33.44 -19.26 1.81
N VAL A 142 -32.27 -18.80 2.24
CA VAL A 142 -31.00 -18.96 1.50
C VAL A 142 -30.01 -19.75 2.34
N ALA A 143 -29.67 -20.95 1.88
CA ALA A 143 -28.69 -21.83 2.50
C ALA A 143 -27.42 -21.86 1.65
N SER A 144 -26.40 -21.11 2.06
CA SER A 144 -25.15 -20.98 1.29
C SER A 144 -23.94 -20.73 2.21
N ASN A 145 -22.80 -21.33 1.87
CA ASN A 145 -21.48 -20.95 2.40
C ASN A 145 -20.54 -20.39 1.31
N PHE A 146 -21.09 -19.90 0.19
CA PHE A 146 -20.34 -19.36 -0.94
C PHE A 146 -19.37 -18.24 -0.53
N THR A 147 -19.75 -17.43 0.46
CA THR A 147 -18.90 -16.42 1.13
C THR A 147 -17.52 -16.97 1.51
N THR A 148 -17.44 -18.20 2.06
CA THR A 148 -16.19 -18.83 2.51
C THR A 148 -15.23 -19.15 1.36
N LEU A 149 -15.73 -19.25 0.12
CA LEU A 149 -14.92 -19.59 -1.07
C LEU A 149 -14.23 -18.35 -1.67
N PHE A 150 -14.91 -17.19 -1.67
CA PHE A 150 -14.42 -15.95 -2.27
C PHE A 150 -13.71 -15.04 -1.27
N LEU A 151 -14.09 -15.10 0.01
CA LEU A 151 -13.43 -14.38 1.10
C LEU A 151 -12.30 -15.21 1.73
N LYS A 152 -11.55 -15.95 0.91
CA LYS A 152 -10.21 -16.40 1.27
C LYS A 152 -9.21 -15.31 0.85
N SER A 153 -8.07 -15.18 1.52
CA SER A 153 -6.99 -14.35 0.98
C SER A 153 -6.63 -14.83 -0.43
N PRO A 154 -6.39 -13.95 -1.41
CA PRO A 154 -5.81 -14.35 -2.68
C PRO A 154 -4.50 -15.10 -2.42
N ASP A 155 -4.34 -16.30 -2.98
CA ASP A 155 -3.13 -17.12 -2.77
C ASP A 155 -1.89 -16.49 -3.46
N ASP A 156 -2.12 -15.57 -4.40
CA ASP A 156 -1.15 -15.04 -5.36
C ASP A 156 -1.08 -13.50 -5.32
N LEU A 157 -0.67 -12.93 -4.19
CA LEU A 157 -0.01 -11.61 -4.20
C LEU A 157 1.34 -11.75 -4.91
N VAL A 158 1.76 -10.71 -5.66
CA VAL A 158 3.12 -10.67 -6.22
C VAL A 158 4.14 -10.60 -5.08
N THR A 159 4.69 -11.75 -4.72
CA THR A 159 5.82 -11.81 -3.78
C THR A 159 7.13 -11.68 -4.57
N PRO A 160 8.19 -11.11 -3.96
CA PRO A 160 9.54 -11.16 -4.52
C PRO A 160 9.93 -12.60 -4.92
N SER A 161 9.60 -13.60 -4.09
CA SER A 161 9.77 -15.02 -4.38
C SER A 161 9.14 -15.50 -5.71
N LEU A 162 8.00 -14.95 -6.13
CA LEU A 162 7.37 -15.27 -7.42
C LEU A 162 8.14 -14.64 -8.58
N ILE A 163 8.55 -13.38 -8.43
CA ILE A 163 9.41 -12.66 -9.39
C ILE A 163 10.73 -13.42 -9.59
N ASN A 164 11.39 -13.79 -8.49
CA ASN A 164 12.64 -14.53 -8.47
C ASN A 164 12.55 -15.91 -9.17
N GLN A 165 11.37 -16.56 -9.16
CA GLN A 165 11.11 -17.77 -9.94
C GLN A 165 10.98 -17.53 -11.46
N ILE A 166 10.60 -16.32 -11.87
CA ILE A 166 10.45 -15.91 -13.27
C ILE A 166 11.81 -15.48 -13.84
N GLU A 167 12.58 -14.68 -13.09
CA GLU A 167 13.92 -14.22 -13.49
C GLU A 167 14.88 -15.37 -13.79
N LYS A 168 14.89 -16.41 -12.95
CA LYS A 168 15.68 -17.65 -13.17
C LYS A 168 15.40 -18.35 -14.52
N LYS A 169 14.30 -18.02 -15.20
CA LYS A 169 13.94 -18.51 -16.53
C LYS A 169 14.30 -17.54 -17.67
N ALA A 170 14.42 -16.25 -17.37
CA ALA A 170 14.55 -15.17 -18.35
C ALA A 170 16.03 -14.88 -18.71
N ILE A 171 16.72 -15.89 -19.25
CA ILE A 171 18.20 -16.00 -19.43
C ILE A 171 18.88 -14.84 -20.22
N THR A 172 18.17 -13.83 -20.75
CA THR A 172 18.74 -12.83 -21.67
C THR A 172 18.26 -11.37 -21.52
N LEU A 173 17.51 -10.98 -20.48
CA LEU A 173 17.13 -9.58 -20.27
C LEU A 173 17.52 -9.07 -18.88
N ASN A 174 18.14 -7.89 -18.86
CA ASN A 174 18.38 -7.11 -17.67
C ASN A 174 17.07 -6.56 -17.11
N PHE A 175 16.58 -7.13 -16.01
CA PHE A 175 15.46 -6.57 -15.26
C PHE A 175 15.94 -5.60 -14.17
N THR A 176 15.04 -4.71 -13.78
CA THR A 176 15.23 -3.76 -12.69
C THR A 176 13.88 -3.52 -12.01
N TYR A 177 13.93 -3.37 -10.68
CA TYR A 177 12.80 -2.99 -9.82
C TYR A 177 13.05 -1.58 -9.30
N ALA A 178 12.08 -1.02 -8.61
CA ALA A 178 12.23 0.24 -7.91
C ALA A 178 11.26 0.24 -6.74
N ASP A 179 11.76 -0.12 -5.56
CA ASP A 179 10.92 -0.35 -4.39
C ASP A 179 10.98 0.83 -3.42
N GLU A 180 9.84 1.51 -3.21
CA GLU A 180 9.73 2.64 -2.29
C GLU A 180 8.58 2.48 -1.30
N SER A 181 8.73 3.09 -0.12
CA SER A 181 7.62 3.26 0.84
C SER A 181 7.81 4.53 1.66
N TYR A 182 6.70 5.20 2.00
CA TYR A 182 6.70 6.41 2.85
C TYR A 182 5.91 6.20 4.14
N PRO A 183 6.09 7.08 5.16
CA PRO A 183 5.22 7.09 6.33
C PRO A 183 3.77 7.35 5.93
N VAL A 184 2.86 6.44 6.30
CA VAL A 184 1.41 6.53 6.05
C VAL A 184 0.81 7.90 6.43
N THR A 185 1.32 8.54 7.49
CA THR A 185 0.88 9.87 7.94
C THR A 185 1.13 11.00 6.93
N TRP A 186 1.97 10.80 5.90
CA TRP A 186 2.18 11.77 4.83
C TRP A 186 0.95 11.91 3.91
N LEU A 187 0.09 10.88 3.85
CA LEU A 187 -1.13 10.89 3.04
C LEU A 187 -2.12 11.97 3.49
N LEU A 188 -2.15 12.32 4.79
CA LEU A 188 -2.92 13.46 5.32
C LEU A 188 -2.59 14.78 4.60
N LYS A 189 -1.33 14.95 4.16
CA LYS A 189 -0.92 16.13 3.40
C LYS A 189 -1.18 15.97 1.90
N ALA A 190 -0.99 14.76 1.36
CA ALA A 190 -1.29 14.46 -0.05
C ALA A 190 -2.77 14.75 -0.38
N TYR A 191 -3.70 14.38 0.49
CA TYR A 191 -5.15 14.66 0.33
C TYR A 191 -5.60 16.03 0.88
N ASN A 192 -4.68 16.93 1.22
CA ASN A 192 -4.96 18.26 1.78
C ASN A 192 -5.84 18.22 3.06
N ALA A 193 -5.80 17.14 3.85
CA ALA A 193 -6.60 17.00 5.05
C ALA A 193 -6.05 17.76 6.26
N THR A 194 -4.73 18.01 6.30
CA THR A 194 -4.07 18.71 7.42
C THR A 194 -4.62 20.12 7.69
N VAL A 195 -5.23 20.77 6.70
CA VAL A 195 -5.81 22.13 6.86
C VAL A 195 -7.09 22.14 7.71
N LEU A 196 -7.74 20.99 7.89
CA LEU A 196 -8.98 20.90 8.69
C LEU A 196 -8.72 21.10 10.18
N ASN A 197 -7.53 20.71 10.65
CA ASN A 197 -7.14 20.65 12.07
C ASN A 197 -8.13 19.82 12.93
N THR A 198 -8.56 18.69 12.36
CA THR A 198 -9.42 17.67 12.98
C THR A 198 -8.65 16.35 13.14
N THR A 199 -9.21 15.40 13.89
CA THR A 199 -8.58 14.12 14.26
C THR A 199 -9.56 12.92 14.23
N GLY A 200 -10.82 13.12 13.84
CA GLY A 200 -11.89 12.12 13.88
C GLY A 200 -12.60 12.03 15.24
N GLU A 201 -12.23 12.86 16.21
CA GLU A 201 -12.79 12.83 17.57
C GLU A 201 -14.31 13.09 17.56
N GLY A 202 -15.07 12.18 18.19
CA GLY A 202 -16.54 12.19 18.21
C GLY A 202 -17.20 11.26 17.19
N TYR A 203 -16.43 10.67 16.27
CA TYR A 203 -16.93 9.79 15.20
C TYR A 203 -16.39 8.37 15.35
N THR A 204 -17.14 7.40 14.83
CA THR A 204 -16.78 5.98 14.87
C THR A 204 -16.64 5.40 13.46
N ILE A 205 -15.46 4.82 13.21
CA ILE A 205 -15.14 4.02 12.02
C ILE A 205 -15.49 2.57 12.33
N GLY A 206 -16.32 1.97 11.49
CA GLY A 206 -16.48 0.53 11.40
C GLY A 206 -15.54 -0.05 10.35
N ILE A 207 -15.00 -1.23 10.63
CA ILE A 207 -14.29 -2.09 9.68
C ILE A 207 -15.00 -3.44 9.67
N LEU A 208 -15.33 -3.99 8.50
CA LEU A 208 -15.91 -5.32 8.35
C LEU A 208 -14.91 -6.28 7.70
N ASP A 209 -14.32 -7.12 8.54
CA ASP A 209 -13.36 -8.17 8.16
C ASP A 209 -13.87 -9.56 8.54
N PHE A 210 -13.18 -10.59 8.04
CA PHE A 210 -13.50 -12.00 8.31
C PHE A 210 -12.31 -12.67 9.01
N TYR A 211 -12.57 -13.67 9.85
CA TYR A 211 -11.54 -14.43 10.60
C TYR A 211 -10.62 -13.58 11.51
N GLY A 212 -10.78 -13.67 12.83
CA GLY A 212 -10.09 -12.77 13.76
C GLY A 212 -8.57 -12.91 13.83
N ASP A 213 -7.92 -11.77 14.07
CA ASP A 213 -6.51 -11.64 14.49
C ASP A 213 -6.44 -11.54 16.03
N PRO A 214 -5.72 -12.44 16.73
CA PRO A 214 -5.62 -12.42 18.19
C PRO A 214 -4.62 -11.40 18.74
N THR A 215 -3.81 -10.77 17.87
CA THR A 215 -2.70 -9.88 18.22
C THR A 215 -2.92 -8.42 17.79
N ILE A 216 -3.98 -8.10 17.05
CA ILE A 216 -4.21 -6.76 16.46
C ILE A 216 -4.09 -5.57 17.44
N VAL A 217 -4.49 -5.74 18.71
CA VAL A 217 -4.32 -4.70 19.76
C VAL A 217 -2.83 -4.40 20.04
N GLN A 218 -1.95 -5.40 19.93
CA GLN A 218 -0.51 -5.25 20.11
C GLN A 218 0.17 -4.69 18.86
N GLN A 219 -0.31 -5.05 17.67
CA GLN A 219 0.11 -4.48 16.38
C GLN A 219 -0.18 -2.97 16.35
N LEU A 220 -1.43 -2.57 16.59
CA LEU A 220 -1.83 -1.17 16.64
C LEU A 220 -1.02 -0.36 17.68
N ALA A 221 -0.84 -0.88 18.90
CA ALA A 221 -0.03 -0.21 19.92
C ALA A 221 1.48 -0.10 19.56
N TYR A 222 1.98 -0.94 18.65
CA TYR A 222 3.34 -0.84 18.12
C TYR A 222 3.41 0.12 16.91
N PHE A 223 2.38 0.12 16.06
CA PHE A 223 2.17 1.08 14.98
C PHE A 223 2.08 2.53 15.51
N ASP A 224 1.29 2.75 16.56
CA ASP A 224 1.21 4.02 17.30
C ASP A 224 2.60 4.54 17.68
N LYS A 225 3.47 3.64 18.14
CA LYS A 225 4.84 3.93 18.56
C LYS A 225 5.78 4.21 17.38
N ILE A 226 5.60 3.54 16.23
CA ILE A 226 6.37 3.81 15.01
C ILE A 226 6.04 5.20 14.47
N TYR A 227 4.76 5.52 14.34
CA TYR A 227 4.29 6.75 13.70
C TYR A 227 4.03 7.91 14.66
N ASN A 228 4.27 7.71 15.96
CA ASN A 228 4.03 8.69 17.03
C ASN A 228 2.58 9.21 17.02
N LEU A 229 1.63 8.27 16.92
CA LEU A 229 0.20 8.52 17.00
C LEU A 229 -0.29 8.35 18.45
N PRO A 230 -1.31 9.11 18.88
CA PRO A 230 -2.06 8.78 20.09
C PRO A 230 -2.99 7.59 19.80
N SER A 231 -3.13 6.67 20.73
CA SER A 231 -4.11 5.57 20.61
C SER A 231 -5.54 6.10 20.41
N PRO A 232 -6.40 5.37 19.68
CA PRO A 232 -7.75 5.83 19.33
C PRO A 232 -8.63 6.06 20.57
N SER A 233 -9.68 6.86 20.43
CA SER A 233 -10.60 7.18 21.54
C SER A 233 -11.28 5.93 22.12
N SER A 234 -11.48 4.92 21.29
CA SER A 234 -11.86 3.55 21.65
C SER A 234 -11.43 2.60 20.53
N PHE A 235 -11.04 1.38 20.87
CA PHE A 235 -10.86 0.28 19.91
C PHE A 235 -11.61 -0.95 20.43
N GLU A 236 -12.68 -1.34 19.74
CA GLU A 236 -13.55 -2.47 20.09
C GLU A 236 -13.46 -3.56 19.01
N ILE A 237 -13.24 -4.81 19.40
CA ILE A 237 -13.30 -5.98 18.50
C ILE A 237 -14.62 -6.70 18.77
N LYS A 238 -15.50 -6.76 17.77
CA LYS A 238 -16.80 -7.44 17.85
C LYS A 238 -16.86 -8.64 16.93
N TYR A 239 -17.19 -9.79 17.47
CA TYR A 239 -17.44 -10.99 16.67
C TYR A 239 -18.90 -11.06 16.25
N ILE A 240 -19.17 -11.12 14.94
CA ILE A 240 -20.51 -11.38 14.41
C ILE A 240 -20.62 -12.90 14.15
N GLY A 241 -21.46 -13.56 14.94
CA GLY A 241 -21.59 -15.02 14.96
C GLY A 241 -20.60 -15.71 15.91
N PRO A 242 -20.37 -17.03 15.73
CA PRO A 242 -19.40 -17.77 16.54
C PRO A 242 -17.99 -17.19 16.37
N SER A 243 -17.34 -16.81 17.47
CA SER A 243 -16.03 -16.17 17.44
C SER A 243 -14.94 -17.11 16.91
N CYS A 244 -14.09 -16.58 16.03
CA CYS A 244 -12.92 -17.28 15.49
C CYS A 244 -11.67 -16.41 15.65
N PRO A 245 -11.19 -16.17 16.89
CA PRO A 245 -10.15 -15.18 17.19
C PRO A 245 -8.74 -15.54 16.68
N PHE A 246 -8.53 -16.77 16.20
CA PHE A 246 -7.26 -17.22 15.59
C PHE A 246 -7.39 -17.51 14.10
N GLY A 247 -8.56 -17.24 13.50
CA GLY A 247 -8.83 -17.62 12.12
C GLY A 247 -7.93 -16.90 11.12
N GLY A 248 -7.60 -15.63 11.37
CA GLY A 248 -6.81 -14.81 10.46
C GLY A 248 -5.43 -15.41 10.19
N LEU A 249 -4.79 -15.90 11.25
CA LEU A 249 -3.48 -16.56 11.19
C LEU A 249 -3.43 -17.85 10.33
N LEU A 250 -4.59 -18.44 10.01
CA LEU A 250 -4.72 -19.62 9.16
C LEU A 250 -5.24 -19.30 7.75
N SER A 251 -5.85 -18.13 7.56
CA SER A 251 -6.58 -17.75 6.35
C SER A 251 -6.01 -16.52 5.65
N GLY A 252 -4.91 -15.96 6.15
CA GLY A 252 -4.27 -14.74 5.64
C GLY A 252 -4.93 -13.43 6.10
N TRP A 253 -6.14 -13.46 6.64
CA TRP A 253 -6.92 -12.26 7.01
C TRP A 253 -6.32 -11.37 8.09
N ASN A 254 -5.35 -11.86 8.87
CA ASN A 254 -4.57 -10.98 9.74
C ASN A 254 -3.76 -9.94 8.94
N LEU A 255 -3.54 -10.18 7.63
CA LEU A 255 -2.93 -9.22 6.72
C LEU A 255 -3.86 -8.00 6.53
N GLU A 256 -5.10 -8.28 6.14
CA GLU A 256 -6.15 -7.29 5.89
C GLU A 256 -6.51 -6.51 7.16
N ILE A 257 -6.74 -7.22 8.27
CA ILE A 257 -7.15 -6.62 9.55
C ILE A 257 -6.13 -5.59 10.06
N SER A 258 -4.83 -5.82 9.83
CA SER A 258 -3.81 -4.84 10.24
C SER A 258 -3.83 -3.61 9.32
N LEU A 259 -3.94 -3.83 8.00
CA LEU A 259 -4.05 -2.75 7.02
C LEU A 259 -5.25 -1.83 7.33
N ASP A 260 -6.45 -2.41 7.44
CA ASP A 260 -7.68 -1.65 7.64
C ASP A 260 -7.70 -0.85 8.95
N VAL A 261 -7.28 -1.48 10.06
CA VAL A 261 -7.23 -0.83 11.38
C VAL A 261 -6.17 0.26 11.43
N GLU A 262 -4.96 0.00 10.94
CA GLU A 262 -3.83 0.91 11.10
C GLU A 262 -3.90 2.11 10.15
N VAL A 263 -4.37 1.91 8.91
CA VAL A 263 -4.52 3.00 7.93
C VAL A 263 -5.66 3.94 8.32
N SER A 264 -6.82 3.39 8.71
CA SER A 264 -7.93 4.22 9.19
C SER A 264 -7.56 4.99 10.46
N HIS A 265 -6.83 4.35 11.39
CA HIS A 265 -6.30 5.01 12.58
C HIS A 265 -5.29 6.13 12.26
N ALA A 266 -4.34 5.90 11.34
CA ALA A 266 -3.37 6.92 10.95
C ALA A 266 -4.00 8.17 10.32
N MET A 267 -5.12 7.99 9.58
CA MET A 267 -5.86 9.12 9.02
C MET A 267 -6.76 9.81 10.06
N ALA A 268 -7.29 9.08 11.04
CA ALA A 268 -8.19 9.61 12.08
C ALA A 268 -7.78 9.15 13.49
N PRO A 269 -6.69 9.69 14.06
CA PRO A 269 -6.06 9.16 15.26
C PRO A 269 -6.88 9.31 16.56
N LYS A 270 -8.03 10.00 16.52
CA LYS A 270 -8.99 10.07 17.63
C LYS A 270 -10.40 9.60 17.28
N ALA A 271 -10.63 9.04 16.09
CA ALA A 271 -11.85 8.28 15.87
C ALA A 271 -11.94 7.12 16.87
N SER A 272 -13.17 6.69 17.17
CA SER A 272 -13.38 5.35 17.73
C SER A 272 -13.34 4.34 16.59
N ILE A 273 -12.79 3.16 16.82
CA ILE A 273 -12.72 2.09 15.82
C ILE A 273 -13.47 0.87 16.35
N ILE A 274 -14.38 0.33 15.54
CA ILE A 274 -15.05 -0.95 15.79
C ILE A 274 -14.68 -1.92 14.67
N LEU A 275 -13.84 -2.89 14.99
CA LEU A 275 -13.50 -4.01 14.10
C LEU A 275 -14.58 -5.09 14.24
N TYR A 276 -15.47 -5.17 13.25
CA TYR A 276 -16.44 -6.25 13.11
C TYR A 276 -15.78 -7.45 12.44
N VAL A 277 -15.45 -8.46 13.23
CA VAL A 277 -14.94 -9.76 12.76
C VAL A 277 -16.11 -10.69 12.50
N ALA A 278 -16.51 -10.81 11.23
CA ALA A 278 -17.57 -11.71 10.80
C ALA A 278 -17.10 -13.17 10.74
N ASN A 279 -17.98 -14.09 11.15
CA ASN A 279 -17.80 -15.50 10.87
C ASN A 279 -18.12 -15.78 9.38
N PRO A 280 -17.19 -16.34 8.59
CA PRO A 280 -17.34 -16.52 7.13
C PRO A 280 -18.37 -17.57 6.72
N ASN A 281 -18.94 -18.31 7.67
CA ASN A 281 -20.04 -19.24 7.45
C ASN A 281 -21.42 -18.59 7.61
N LEU A 282 -21.48 -17.31 8.05
CA LEU A 282 -22.73 -16.56 8.07
C LEU A 282 -23.05 -15.99 6.68
N PRO A 283 -24.34 -15.93 6.30
CA PRO A 283 -24.78 -15.16 5.15
C PRO A 283 -24.42 -13.68 5.31
N LEU A 284 -23.78 -13.09 4.29
CA LEU A 284 -23.38 -11.67 4.28
C LEU A 284 -24.54 -10.67 4.59
N PRO A 285 -25.78 -10.88 4.14
CA PRO A 285 -26.89 -9.98 4.47
C PRO A 285 -27.16 -9.95 5.98
N ALA A 286 -27.02 -11.09 6.67
CA ALA A 286 -27.22 -11.16 8.12
C ALA A 286 -26.11 -10.46 8.91
N VAL A 287 -24.88 -10.44 8.36
CA VAL A 287 -23.73 -9.71 8.91
C VAL A 287 -23.96 -8.20 8.76
N LEU A 288 -24.27 -7.73 7.55
CA LEU A 288 -24.53 -6.32 7.29
C LEU A 288 -25.76 -5.80 8.07
N ALA A 289 -26.88 -6.53 8.05
CA ALA A 289 -28.05 -6.23 8.86
C ALA A 289 -27.72 -6.16 10.36
N LYS A 290 -26.74 -6.94 10.85
CA LYS A 290 -26.32 -6.87 12.26
C LYS A 290 -25.60 -5.56 12.58
N ILE A 291 -24.73 -5.08 11.68
CA ILE A 291 -24.01 -3.82 11.84
C ILE A 291 -24.99 -2.64 11.80
N VAL A 292 -25.93 -2.64 10.85
CA VAL A 292 -27.00 -1.63 10.74
C VAL A 292 -27.86 -1.63 12.01
N GLN A 293 -28.34 -2.78 12.48
CA GLN A 293 -29.12 -2.89 13.73
C GLN A 293 -28.40 -2.30 14.97
N GLU A 294 -27.07 -2.32 14.98
CA GLU A 294 -26.31 -1.81 16.12
C GLU A 294 -26.20 -0.28 16.16
N ASP A 295 -26.38 0.42 15.03
CA ASP A 295 -26.32 1.88 14.88
C ASP A 295 -25.20 2.54 15.72
N LYS A 296 -23.95 2.11 15.45
CA LYS A 296 -22.76 2.45 16.25
C LYS A 296 -21.60 3.04 15.46
N VAL A 297 -21.71 3.10 14.13
CA VAL A 297 -20.64 3.55 13.23
C VAL A 297 -21.17 4.59 12.27
N ASN A 298 -20.37 5.62 11.97
CA ASN A 298 -20.75 6.68 11.03
C ASN A 298 -20.27 6.37 9.60
N VAL A 299 -19.22 5.55 9.49
CA VAL A 299 -18.66 5.05 8.24
C VAL A 299 -18.27 3.58 8.42
N LEU A 300 -18.47 2.74 7.40
CA LEU A 300 -18.07 1.33 7.39
C LEU A 300 -17.13 1.07 6.20
N SER A 301 -15.87 0.73 6.49
CA SER A 301 -14.90 0.20 5.51
C SER A 301 -15.14 -1.29 5.26
N GLN A 302 -14.99 -1.70 4.00
CA GLN A 302 -15.09 -3.09 3.54
C GLN A 302 -14.00 -3.34 2.48
N SER A 303 -12.89 -3.95 2.90
CA SER A 303 -11.75 -4.25 2.02
C SER A 303 -11.87 -5.65 1.40
N TRP A 304 -13.01 -5.92 0.75
CA TRP A 304 -13.29 -7.21 0.14
C TRP A 304 -14.34 -7.11 -0.97
N GLY A 305 -14.33 -8.08 -1.89
CA GLY A 305 -15.33 -8.14 -2.95
C GLY A 305 -15.46 -9.51 -3.63
N ILE A 306 -16.63 -9.75 -4.21
CA ILE A 306 -16.94 -10.93 -5.04
C ILE A 306 -17.17 -10.44 -6.48
N PRO A 307 -16.48 -10.98 -7.49
CA PRO A 307 -16.67 -10.57 -8.88
C PRO A 307 -18.10 -10.80 -9.38
N GLU A 308 -18.66 -9.88 -10.15
CA GLU A 308 -20.02 -10.01 -10.67
C GLU A 308 -20.19 -11.23 -11.58
N SER A 309 -19.14 -11.66 -12.28
CA SER A 309 -19.15 -12.91 -13.06
C SER A 309 -19.46 -14.16 -12.23
N GLU A 310 -19.11 -14.16 -10.94
CA GLU A 310 -19.35 -15.29 -10.01
C GLU A 310 -20.73 -15.18 -9.32
N ILE A 311 -21.40 -14.03 -9.46
CA ILE A 311 -22.72 -13.76 -8.87
C ILE A 311 -23.84 -14.14 -9.85
N VAL A 312 -23.69 -13.80 -11.14
CA VAL A 312 -24.74 -14.01 -12.16
C VAL A 312 -25.09 -15.48 -12.42
N ASP A 313 -24.20 -16.41 -12.06
CA ASP A 313 -24.36 -17.84 -12.34
C ASP A 313 -25.33 -18.57 -11.38
N ASN A 314 -25.83 -17.91 -10.31
CA ASN A 314 -26.70 -18.54 -9.30
C ASN A 314 -27.76 -17.56 -8.71
N PRO A 315 -29.07 -17.88 -8.74
CA PRO A 315 -30.12 -17.02 -8.19
C PRO A 315 -29.98 -16.78 -6.68
N ALA A 316 -29.43 -17.72 -5.91
CA ALA A 316 -29.16 -17.52 -4.48
C ALA A 316 -28.08 -16.46 -4.23
N ASN A 317 -27.08 -16.37 -5.10
CA ASN A 317 -26.05 -15.34 -5.05
C ASN A 317 -26.64 -13.97 -5.44
N LEU A 318 -27.50 -13.93 -6.46
CA LEU A 318 -28.17 -12.70 -6.84
C LEU A 318 -29.13 -12.20 -5.75
N MET A 319 -29.92 -13.08 -5.12
CA MET A 319 -30.79 -12.69 -4.00
C MET A 319 -29.98 -12.14 -2.82
N THR A 320 -28.82 -12.75 -2.51
CA THR A 320 -27.87 -12.24 -1.51
C THR A 320 -27.46 -10.79 -1.79
N VAL A 321 -27.20 -10.45 -3.06
CA VAL A 321 -26.89 -9.08 -3.49
C VAL A 321 -28.06 -8.12 -3.29
N TYR A 322 -29.29 -8.52 -3.61
CA TYR A 322 -30.48 -7.68 -3.39
C TYR A 322 -30.78 -7.46 -1.90
N GLU A 323 -30.65 -8.49 -1.06
CA GLU A 323 -30.77 -8.36 0.40
C GLU A 323 -29.71 -7.40 0.96
N MET A 324 -28.44 -7.52 0.54
CA MET A 324 -27.39 -6.59 0.96
C MET A 324 -27.64 -5.16 0.49
N ASN A 325 -28.11 -4.96 -0.75
CA ASN A 325 -28.43 -3.65 -1.29
C ASN A 325 -29.53 -2.93 -0.47
N LEU A 326 -30.53 -3.67 -0.01
CA LEU A 326 -31.54 -3.19 0.94
C LEU A 326 -30.91 -2.76 2.29
N TYR A 327 -30.03 -3.57 2.86
CA TYR A 327 -29.40 -3.21 4.14
C TYR A 327 -28.43 -2.03 4.02
N TYR A 328 -27.75 -1.84 2.89
CA TYR A 328 -26.99 -0.61 2.60
C TYR A 328 -27.89 0.62 2.50
N ALA A 329 -29.06 0.52 1.88
CA ALA A 329 -30.03 1.61 1.84
C ALA A 329 -30.59 1.93 3.24
N LEU A 330 -30.90 0.93 4.06
CA LEU A 330 -31.35 1.11 5.45
C LEU A 330 -30.29 1.79 6.32
N GLY A 331 -29.03 1.37 6.27
CA GLY A 331 -27.95 2.05 6.99
C GLY A 331 -27.68 3.46 6.47
N SER A 332 -27.85 3.70 5.17
CA SER A 332 -27.73 5.05 4.58
C SER A 332 -28.82 5.98 5.10
N LEU A 333 -30.03 5.46 5.36
CA LEU A 333 -31.12 6.20 6.01
C LEU A 333 -30.82 6.57 7.46
N GLU A 334 -30.07 5.75 8.18
CA GLU A 334 -29.60 6.04 9.55
C GLU A 334 -28.34 6.94 9.54
N GLY A 335 -27.80 7.26 8.36
CA GLY A 335 -26.65 8.17 8.18
C GLY A 335 -25.28 7.47 8.13
N ILE A 336 -25.25 6.14 8.07
CA ILE A 336 -24.03 5.34 7.90
C ILE A 336 -23.53 5.47 6.46
N THR A 337 -22.27 5.85 6.27
CA THR A 337 -21.61 5.82 4.95
C THR A 337 -20.91 4.49 4.71
N PHE A 338 -21.31 3.78 3.65
CA PHE A 338 -20.67 2.53 3.26
C PHE A 338 -19.59 2.76 2.20
N LEU A 339 -18.39 2.24 2.48
CA LEU A 339 -17.26 2.25 1.57
C LEU A 339 -16.90 0.81 1.19
N ALA A 340 -16.40 0.59 -0.02
CA ALA A 340 -15.84 -0.69 -0.42
C ALA A 340 -14.70 -0.52 -1.42
N SER A 341 -13.66 -1.34 -1.29
CA SER A 341 -12.59 -1.45 -2.27
C SER A 341 -13.13 -2.01 -3.60
N THR A 342 -12.66 -1.52 -4.76
CA THR A 342 -13.15 -2.04 -6.06
C THR A 342 -12.46 -3.32 -6.53
N GLY A 343 -11.31 -3.65 -5.96
CA GLY A 343 -10.48 -4.79 -6.34
C GLY A 343 -9.18 -4.37 -7.04
N ASP A 344 -8.32 -5.36 -7.21
CA ASP A 344 -6.87 -5.16 -7.41
C ASP A 344 -6.33 -5.82 -8.70
N VAL A 345 -7.23 -6.18 -9.61
CA VAL A 345 -6.90 -6.96 -10.83
C VAL A 345 -7.19 -6.17 -12.10
N GLY A 346 -7.15 -4.84 -12.03
CA GLY A 346 -7.48 -3.93 -13.12
C GLY A 346 -8.87 -4.14 -13.72
N GLY A 347 -9.06 -3.67 -14.96
CA GLY A 347 -10.35 -3.62 -15.63
C GLY A 347 -10.82 -4.92 -16.28
N SER A 348 -10.11 -6.06 -16.11
CA SER A 348 -10.47 -7.33 -16.76
C SER A 348 -9.96 -8.60 -16.05
N GLY A 349 -9.35 -8.53 -14.87
CA GLY A 349 -8.67 -9.70 -14.29
C GLY A 349 -9.57 -10.79 -13.71
N TYR A 350 -10.71 -10.43 -13.13
CA TYR A 350 -11.64 -11.42 -12.58
C TYR A 350 -12.47 -12.13 -13.66
N SER A 351 -12.59 -11.58 -14.87
CA SER A 351 -13.37 -12.22 -15.93
C SER A 351 -12.58 -12.56 -17.20
N THR A 352 -11.37 -12.02 -17.43
CA THR A 352 -10.66 -11.93 -18.73
C THR A 352 -11.25 -10.93 -19.73
N SER A 353 -12.36 -10.25 -19.40
CA SER A 353 -12.91 -9.16 -20.21
C SER A 353 -13.49 -8.05 -19.33
N PRO A 354 -13.90 -6.91 -19.91
CA PRO A 354 -14.26 -5.77 -19.07
C PRO A 354 -15.65 -5.87 -18.41
N ILE A 355 -16.53 -6.74 -18.92
CA ILE A 355 -17.82 -7.05 -18.29
C ILE A 355 -17.64 -8.21 -17.30
N GLY A 356 -18.30 -8.12 -16.15
CA GLY A 356 -18.24 -9.10 -15.06
C GLY A 356 -16.99 -8.99 -14.18
N SER A 357 -15.99 -8.19 -14.55
CA SER A 357 -14.74 -8.03 -13.78
C SER A 357 -14.78 -6.99 -12.66
N VAL A 358 -15.92 -6.33 -12.44
CA VAL A 358 -16.15 -5.47 -11.26
C VAL A 358 -16.66 -6.30 -10.08
N THR A 359 -16.55 -5.80 -8.85
CA THR A 359 -16.84 -6.56 -7.63
C THR A 359 -17.97 -5.97 -6.79
N PHE A 360 -18.82 -6.83 -6.22
CA PHE A 360 -19.77 -6.48 -5.18
C PHE A 360 -19.09 -6.65 -3.81
N PRO A 361 -19.19 -5.71 -2.84
CA PRO A 361 -20.25 -4.70 -2.71
C PRO A 361 -19.97 -3.34 -3.36
N SER A 362 -18.77 -3.11 -3.93
CA SER A 362 -18.45 -1.82 -4.56
C SER A 362 -19.44 -1.43 -5.67
N THR A 363 -20.07 -2.40 -6.35
CA THR A 363 -21.08 -2.14 -7.37
C THR A 363 -22.49 -1.83 -6.86
N SER A 364 -22.76 -1.86 -5.56
CA SER A 364 -24.03 -1.32 -5.04
C SER A 364 -24.12 0.20 -5.29
N PRO A 365 -25.31 0.73 -5.67
CA PRO A 365 -25.56 2.18 -5.70
C PRO A 365 -25.54 2.85 -4.32
N PHE A 366 -25.71 2.09 -3.23
CA PHE A 366 -25.71 2.58 -1.84
C PHE A 366 -24.34 2.45 -1.15
N VAL A 367 -23.29 2.11 -1.91
CA VAL A 367 -21.90 2.01 -1.44
C VAL A 367 -21.04 2.96 -2.27
N THR A 368 -20.05 3.61 -1.65
CA THR A 368 -19.04 4.39 -2.37
C THR A 368 -17.91 3.45 -2.77
N ALA A 369 -17.70 3.31 -4.08
CA ALA A 369 -16.68 2.47 -4.66
C ALA A 369 -15.33 3.19 -4.64
N ILE A 370 -14.38 2.66 -3.87
CA ILE A 370 -13.07 3.27 -3.66
C ILE A 370 -12.01 2.52 -4.48
N GLY A 371 -11.50 3.18 -5.51
CA GLY A 371 -10.44 2.65 -6.38
C GLY A 371 -9.04 3.12 -5.99
N GLY A 372 -8.07 2.81 -6.85
CA GLY A 372 -6.65 2.98 -6.56
C GLY A 372 -5.92 4.08 -7.36
N THR A 373 -5.00 4.76 -6.69
CA THR A 373 -4.00 5.68 -7.24
C THR A 373 -2.60 5.29 -6.78
N THR A 374 -1.60 5.66 -7.59
CA THR A 374 -0.20 5.73 -7.18
C THR A 374 0.07 7.14 -6.68
N THR A 375 0.42 7.31 -5.39
CA THR A 375 0.67 8.64 -4.80
C THR A 375 2.16 8.89 -4.59
N TYR A 376 2.75 9.77 -5.40
CA TYR A 376 4.16 10.14 -5.28
C TYR A 376 4.30 11.35 -4.35
N ILE A 377 5.03 11.21 -3.24
CA ILE A 377 5.20 12.26 -2.22
C ILE A 377 6.67 12.68 -2.14
N THR A 378 6.92 13.99 -2.16
CA THR A 378 8.26 14.58 -2.05
C THR A 378 8.61 14.94 -0.60
N LEU A 379 9.90 15.17 -0.27
CA LEU A 379 10.31 15.47 1.12
C LEU A 379 9.73 16.77 1.69
N ASN A 380 9.34 17.72 0.83
CA ASN A 380 8.65 18.94 1.27
C ASN A 380 7.14 18.71 1.51
N GLY A 381 6.64 17.51 1.18
CA GLY A 381 5.26 17.08 1.32
C GLY A 381 4.31 17.55 0.22
N SER A 382 4.82 18.02 -0.93
CA SER A 382 4.03 18.10 -2.16
C SER A 382 3.84 16.70 -2.74
N ALA A 383 2.62 16.42 -3.23
CA ALA A 383 2.26 15.14 -3.82
C ALA A 383 1.76 15.31 -5.27
N TYR A 384 1.84 14.22 -6.04
CA TYR A 384 1.23 14.08 -7.36
C TYR A 384 0.71 12.65 -7.51
N GLN A 385 -0.43 12.49 -8.17
CA GLN A 385 -1.15 11.21 -8.22
C GLN A 385 -1.43 10.77 -9.65
N THR A 386 -1.27 9.47 -9.89
CA THR A 386 -1.66 8.81 -11.14
C THR A 386 -2.54 7.61 -10.83
N ALA A 387 -3.13 7.00 -11.86
CA ALA A 387 -3.92 5.81 -11.65
C ALA A 387 -3.03 4.65 -11.22
N TRP A 388 -3.46 3.90 -10.21
CA TRP A 388 -2.84 2.62 -9.90
C TRP A 388 -3.09 1.68 -11.09
N SER A 389 -2.02 1.26 -11.74
CA SER A 389 -2.04 0.71 -13.10
C SER A 389 -1.38 -0.66 -13.14
N ASN A 390 -1.80 -1.55 -14.04
CA ASN A 390 -1.18 -2.88 -14.15
C ASN A 390 0.29 -2.78 -14.64
N TYR A 391 1.11 -3.80 -14.37
CA TYR A 391 2.46 -4.01 -14.94
C TYR A 391 2.50 -4.24 -16.47
N GLY A 392 1.37 -4.12 -17.18
CA GLY A 392 1.24 -4.40 -18.62
C GLY A 392 0.63 -5.76 -18.96
N PHE A 393 0.06 -6.45 -17.97
CA PHE A 393 -0.78 -7.64 -18.13
C PHE A 393 -1.69 -7.88 -16.93
N ILE A 394 -2.77 -8.65 -17.18
CA ILE A 394 -3.72 -9.07 -16.16
C ILE A 394 -4.07 -10.55 -16.36
N PRO A 395 -3.36 -11.47 -15.71
CA PRO A 395 -3.71 -12.87 -15.75
C PRO A 395 -4.97 -13.15 -14.91
N TYR A 396 -5.67 -14.22 -15.25
CA TYR A 396 -7.01 -14.52 -14.71
C TYR A 396 -6.99 -14.78 -13.20
N PHE A 397 -7.86 -14.10 -12.46
CA PHE A 397 -8.01 -14.21 -11.00
C PHE A 397 -6.74 -13.96 -10.17
N THR A 398 -5.69 -13.39 -10.76
CA THR A 398 -4.41 -13.15 -10.04
C THR A 398 -4.18 -11.66 -9.82
N ASN A 399 -3.72 -11.28 -8.62
CA ASN A 399 -3.43 -9.89 -8.27
C ASN A 399 -2.02 -9.50 -8.73
N TYR A 400 -1.93 -8.89 -9.92
CA TYR A 400 -0.74 -8.18 -10.41
C TYR A 400 -0.99 -6.67 -10.44
N GLY A 401 -1.69 -6.18 -9.41
CA GLY A 401 -2.02 -4.79 -9.19
C GLY A 401 -2.84 -4.11 -10.29
N GLY A 402 -3.11 -2.83 -10.06
CA GLY A 402 -3.98 -1.98 -10.87
C GLY A 402 -5.41 -1.91 -10.35
N SER A 403 -5.91 -0.69 -10.18
CA SER A 403 -7.26 -0.37 -9.70
C SER A 403 -8.33 -1.08 -10.54
N THR A 404 -9.17 -1.93 -9.95
CA THR A 404 -10.31 -2.52 -10.66
C THR A 404 -11.37 -1.44 -10.92
N GLY A 405 -11.89 -1.42 -12.15
CA GLY A 405 -12.86 -0.43 -12.60
C GLY A 405 -13.57 -0.90 -13.86
N GLY A 406 -14.81 -0.43 -14.05
CA GLY A 406 -15.69 -0.97 -15.09
C GLY A 406 -17.16 -0.66 -14.84
N ILE A 407 -18.04 -1.52 -15.35
CA ILE A 407 -19.49 -1.26 -15.41
C ILE A 407 -20.23 -2.51 -14.93
N SER A 408 -21.15 -2.32 -13.99
CA SER A 408 -21.98 -3.38 -13.43
C SER A 408 -22.95 -3.98 -14.45
N VAL A 409 -23.22 -5.28 -14.30
CA VAL A 409 -24.35 -6.02 -14.91
C VAL A 409 -25.42 -6.41 -13.89
N LEU A 410 -25.22 -6.06 -12.62
CA LEU A 410 -26.18 -6.31 -11.53
C LEU A 410 -27.06 -5.08 -11.24
N PHE A 411 -26.52 -3.88 -11.42
CA PHE A 411 -27.18 -2.62 -11.09
C PHE A 411 -27.22 -1.66 -12.28
N VAL A 412 -28.39 -1.09 -12.53
CA VAL A 412 -28.59 0.02 -13.48
C VAL A 412 -27.74 1.22 -13.06
N LYS A 413 -27.37 2.06 -14.03
CA LYS A 413 -26.69 3.32 -13.74
C LYS A 413 -27.60 4.22 -12.88
N PRO A 414 -27.17 4.61 -11.65
CA PRO A 414 -27.95 5.50 -10.80
C PRO A 414 -27.98 6.93 -11.35
N TRP A 415 -29.04 7.68 -11.02
CA TRP A 415 -29.30 9.04 -11.54
C TRP A 415 -28.12 10.00 -11.36
N TYR A 416 -27.38 9.90 -10.25
CA TYR A 416 -26.22 10.76 -9.97
C TYR A 416 -25.04 10.54 -10.94
N GLN A 417 -25.04 9.46 -11.73
CA GLN A 417 -24.06 9.19 -12.80
C GLN A 417 -24.56 9.59 -14.21
N PHE A 418 -25.77 10.15 -14.37
CA PHE A 418 -26.38 10.38 -15.69
C PHE A 418 -25.62 11.33 -16.61
N TYR A 419 -24.87 12.31 -16.06
CA TYR A 419 -24.03 13.20 -16.86
C TYR A 419 -22.78 12.50 -17.45
N ILE A 420 -22.47 11.28 -17.01
CA ILE A 420 -21.32 10.49 -17.46
C ILE A 420 -21.77 9.57 -18.61
N PRO A 421 -21.18 9.66 -19.81
CA PRO A 421 -21.55 8.82 -20.93
C PRO A 421 -21.15 7.35 -20.69
N THR A 422 -22.08 6.44 -20.91
CA THR A 422 -21.78 4.99 -20.96
C THR A 422 -20.98 4.68 -22.22
N PRO A 423 -19.87 3.92 -22.14
CA PRO A 423 -19.14 3.45 -23.32
C PRO A 423 -20.01 2.68 -24.31
N ASN A 424 -19.77 2.86 -25.61
CA ASN A 424 -20.52 2.17 -26.67
C ASN A 424 -20.40 0.64 -26.53
N THR A 425 -21.50 -0.09 -26.77
CA THR A 425 -21.63 -1.55 -26.64
C THR A 425 -21.61 -2.13 -25.22
N TYR A 426 -21.53 -1.28 -24.18
CA TYR A 426 -21.62 -1.69 -22.78
C TYR A 426 -23.04 -1.53 -22.20
N PRO A 427 -23.40 -2.26 -21.13
CA PRO A 427 -24.63 -2.03 -20.39
C PRO A 427 -24.72 -0.60 -19.83
N TYR A 428 -25.93 -0.09 -19.69
CA TYR A 428 -26.26 1.13 -18.95
C TYR A 428 -26.27 0.86 -17.43
N GLY A 429 -25.17 0.29 -16.93
CA GLY A 429 -25.00 -0.10 -15.53
C GLY A 429 -24.21 0.91 -14.69
N ARG A 430 -24.23 0.72 -13.38
CA ARG A 430 -23.45 1.50 -12.40
C ARG A 430 -21.96 1.39 -12.73
N MET A 431 -21.30 2.54 -12.89
CA MET A 431 -19.88 2.64 -13.22
C MET A 431 -19.05 2.69 -11.92
N VAL A 432 -17.86 2.07 -11.89
CA VAL A 432 -16.95 2.05 -10.73
C VAL A 432 -15.50 2.31 -11.18
N PRO A 433 -14.62 2.86 -10.31
CA PRO A 433 -14.89 3.42 -8.98
C PRO A 433 -15.64 4.76 -9.01
N ASP A 434 -16.03 5.26 -7.84
CA ASP A 434 -16.58 6.62 -7.67
C ASP A 434 -15.46 7.65 -7.44
N ILE A 435 -14.49 7.32 -6.59
CA ILE A 435 -13.25 8.07 -6.30
C ILE A 435 -12.09 7.09 -6.10
N SER A 436 -10.85 7.57 -6.11
CA SER A 436 -9.67 6.73 -5.83
C SER A 436 -8.68 7.34 -4.86
N LEU A 437 -8.11 6.53 -3.98
CA LEU A 437 -7.07 6.93 -3.02
C LEU A 437 -5.84 6.02 -3.13
N ASN A 438 -4.86 6.11 -2.24
CA ASN A 438 -3.60 5.40 -2.43
C ASN A 438 -3.83 3.89 -2.32
N ALA A 439 -3.25 3.17 -3.27
CA ALA A 439 -3.42 1.73 -3.42
C ALA A 439 -2.21 1.04 -4.05
N ASN A 440 -1.21 1.79 -4.51
CA ASN A 440 -0.03 1.17 -5.09
C ASN A 440 0.87 0.61 -3.97
N LEU A 441 1.35 -0.62 -4.16
CA LEU A 441 2.37 -1.24 -3.33
C LEU A 441 3.71 -0.48 -3.39
N PHE A 442 4.00 0.21 -4.51
CA PHE A 442 5.22 0.96 -4.77
C PHE A 442 4.94 2.29 -5.53
N PRO A 443 5.16 3.48 -4.92
CA PRO A 443 5.50 3.70 -3.52
C PRO A 443 4.28 3.46 -2.61
N GLY A 444 4.41 2.51 -1.68
CA GLY A 444 3.33 2.13 -0.76
C GLY A 444 3.58 2.52 0.70
N ILE A 445 2.83 1.88 1.60
CA ILE A 445 2.87 2.13 3.05
C ILE A 445 3.33 0.90 3.84
N GLN A 446 3.87 1.13 5.04
CA GLN A 446 4.22 0.04 5.97
C GLN A 446 3.19 -0.07 7.09
N VAL A 447 2.72 -1.29 7.34
CA VAL A 447 1.81 -1.64 8.45
C VAL A 447 2.41 -2.79 9.28
N VAL A 448 1.90 -3.02 10.48
CA VAL A 448 2.47 -3.92 11.49
C VAL A 448 1.71 -5.25 11.57
N PHE A 449 2.45 -6.33 11.40
CA PHE A 449 1.91 -7.70 11.41
C PHE A 449 2.23 -8.47 12.69
N PRO A 450 1.55 -9.61 12.94
CA PRO A 450 1.73 -10.42 14.14
C PRO A 450 3.22 -10.72 14.41
N GLY A 451 3.66 -10.42 15.64
CA GLY A 451 5.08 -10.43 16.00
C GLY A 451 5.80 -9.08 15.84
N ASN A 452 5.06 -8.01 15.56
CA ASN A 452 5.54 -6.63 15.37
C ASN A 452 6.51 -6.47 14.18
N ILE A 453 6.22 -7.21 13.10
CA ILE A 453 7.00 -7.17 11.85
C ILE A 453 6.33 -6.17 10.91
N THR A 454 7.06 -5.18 10.41
CA THR A 454 6.56 -4.26 9.39
C THR A 454 6.60 -4.90 8.01
N TYR A 455 5.50 -4.86 7.25
CA TYR A 455 5.49 -5.22 5.83
C TYR A 455 4.97 -4.04 5.00
N LEU A 456 5.45 -3.97 3.76
CA LEU A 456 4.92 -3.08 2.73
C LEU A 456 3.65 -3.69 2.13
N ILE A 457 2.59 -2.89 2.01
CA ILE A 457 1.27 -3.30 1.54
C ILE A 457 0.58 -2.13 0.81
N GLY A 458 -0.47 -2.44 0.06
CA GLY A 458 -1.30 -1.52 -0.69
C GLY A 458 -2.62 -2.20 -1.06
N GLY A 459 -3.08 -2.03 -2.30
CA GLY A 459 -4.37 -2.50 -2.79
C GLY A 459 -5.47 -1.44 -2.67
N THR A 460 -6.59 -1.61 -3.36
CA THR A 460 -7.80 -0.81 -3.10
C THR A 460 -8.33 -1.03 -1.67
N SER A 461 -7.91 -2.12 -1.05
CA SER A 461 -7.96 -2.37 0.40
C SER A 461 -7.25 -1.34 1.27
N GLU A 462 -6.19 -0.67 0.81
CA GLU A 462 -5.65 0.51 1.52
C GLU A 462 -6.62 1.70 1.35
N ALA A 463 -7.08 1.92 0.12
CA ALA A 463 -7.81 3.13 -0.25
C ALA A 463 -9.14 3.30 0.51
N SER A 464 -9.87 2.20 0.76
CA SER A 464 -11.15 2.18 1.49
C SER A 464 -11.06 2.66 2.96
N PRO A 465 -10.26 2.06 3.85
CA PRO A 465 -10.06 2.51 5.24
C PRO A 465 -9.33 3.86 5.31
N LEU A 466 -8.46 4.18 4.35
CA LEU A 466 -7.84 5.51 4.21
C LEU A 466 -8.92 6.57 4.02
N PHE A 467 -9.87 6.36 3.10
CA PHE A 467 -11.00 7.28 2.94
C PHE A 467 -11.94 7.28 4.15
N ALA A 468 -12.15 6.14 4.82
CA ALA A 468 -12.96 6.07 6.04
C ALA A 468 -12.40 7.04 7.11
N GLY A 469 -11.10 6.99 7.36
CA GLY A 469 -10.42 7.91 8.28
C GLY A 469 -10.53 9.37 7.82
N LEU A 470 -10.16 9.66 6.57
CA LEU A 470 -10.24 11.01 6.01
C LEU A 470 -11.66 11.61 6.06
N LEU A 471 -12.69 10.79 5.84
CA LEU A 471 -14.08 11.23 5.89
C LEU A 471 -14.50 11.63 7.32
N THR A 472 -14.03 10.92 8.36
CA THR A 472 -14.30 11.35 9.75
C THR A 472 -13.67 12.71 10.09
N LEU A 473 -12.58 13.10 9.42
CA LEU A 473 -11.99 14.45 9.57
C LEU A 473 -12.93 15.54 9.05
N VAL A 474 -13.68 15.25 7.98
CA VAL A 474 -14.72 16.12 7.41
C VAL A 474 -15.97 16.12 8.29
N MET A 475 -16.43 14.93 8.71
CA MET A 475 -17.57 14.79 9.63
C MET A 475 -17.36 15.61 10.91
N GLN A 476 -16.17 15.52 11.53
CA GLN A 476 -15.80 16.32 12.70
C GLN A 476 -15.76 17.82 12.42
N LYS A 477 -15.41 18.24 11.19
CA LYS A 477 -15.24 19.65 10.85
C LYS A 477 -16.53 20.45 10.98
N ASP A 478 -17.64 19.87 10.53
CA ASP A 478 -18.95 20.53 10.47
C ASP A 478 -20.03 19.83 11.32
N ASN A 479 -19.65 18.85 12.15
CA ASN A 479 -20.52 18.10 13.08
C ASN A 479 -21.71 17.44 12.36
N MET A 480 -21.40 16.61 11.35
CA MET A 480 -22.39 15.98 10.47
C MET A 480 -22.04 14.52 10.13
N THR A 481 -23.00 13.79 9.58
CA THR A 481 -22.84 12.48 8.93
C THR A 481 -23.33 12.58 7.48
N PHE A 482 -23.02 11.61 6.62
CA PHE A 482 -23.27 11.70 5.19
C PHE A 482 -24.26 10.67 4.62
N GLY A 483 -24.52 9.54 5.29
CA GLY A 483 -25.30 8.46 4.69
C GLY A 483 -24.67 8.02 3.36
N LEU A 484 -25.46 7.90 2.30
CA LEU A 484 -24.93 7.68 0.95
C LEU A 484 -24.28 8.97 0.43
N ILE A 485 -22.94 9.05 0.47
CA ILE A 485 -22.21 10.25 0.03
C ILE A 485 -22.14 10.41 -1.51
N ASN A 486 -22.53 9.38 -2.30
CA ASN A 486 -22.39 9.39 -3.76
C ASN A 486 -23.04 10.62 -4.44
N PRO A 487 -24.33 10.98 -4.24
CA PRO A 487 -24.91 12.16 -4.88
C PRO A 487 -24.16 13.46 -4.61
N LEU A 488 -23.60 13.63 -3.40
CA LEU A 488 -22.74 14.76 -3.06
C LEU A 488 -21.43 14.74 -3.88
N LEU A 489 -20.72 13.60 -3.93
CA LEU A 489 -19.48 13.49 -4.70
C LEU A 489 -19.71 13.82 -6.19
N TYR A 490 -20.76 13.26 -6.79
CA TYR A 490 -21.08 13.53 -8.19
C TYR A 490 -21.56 14.97 -8.42
N TYR A 491 -22.30 15.58 -7.50
CA TYR A 491 -22.63 17.01 -7.53
C TYR A 491 -21.38 17.90 -7.51
N LEU A 492 -20.42 17.62 -6.62
CA LEU A 492 -19.12 18.31 -6.59
C LEU A 492 -18.33 18.04 -7.88
N GLY A 493 -18.39 16.83 -8.42
CA GLY A 493 -17.77 16.45 -9.69
C GLY A 493 -18.34 17.15 -10.92
N GLU A 494 -19.62 17.56 -10.88
CA GLU A 494 -20.25 18.34 -11.95
C GLU A 494 -20.00 19.86 -11.80
N LYS A 495 -20.00 20.38 -10.56
CA LYS A 495 -19.95 21.84 -10.31
C LYS A 495 -18.59 22.41 -9.93
N TYR A 496 -17.72 21.63 -9.26
CA TYR A 496 -16.50 22.08 -8.58
C TYR A 496 -15.33 21.10 -8.77
N TYR A 497 -15.20 20.52 -9.97
CA TYR A 497 -14.31 19.38 -10.22
C TYR A 497 -12.83 19.64 -9.86
N ASN A 498 -12.28 20.81 -10.19
CA ASN A 498 -10.86 21.12 -9.98
C ASN A 498 -10.54 21.50 -8.53
N GLU A 499 -11.56 21.90 -7.78
CA GLU A 499 -11.48 22.25 -6.37
C GLU A 499 -11.63 20.97 -5.52
N ALA A 500 -12.65 20.16 -5.79
CA ALA A 500 -13.00 18.96 -5.02
C ALA A 500 -12.10 17.74 -5.32
N TYR A 501 -11.45 17.67 -6.50
CA TYR A 501 -10.65 16.52 -6.90
C TYR A 501 -9.28 16.91 -7.46
N PHE A 502 -8.27 16.10 -7.18
CA PHE A 502 -7.02 16.06 -7.92
C PHE A 502 -7.24 15.21 -9.19
N PRO A 503 -7.20 15.80 -10.40
CA PRO A 503 -7.53 15.08 -11.63
C PRO A 503 -6.47 14.04 -12.01
N ILE A 504 -6.88 12.78 -12.17
CA ILE A 504 -5.97 11.70 -12.56
C ILE A 504 -5.93 11.57 -14.09
N THR A 505 -4.81 11.98 -14.70
CA THR A 505 -4.68 12.13 -16.16
C THR A 505 -3.73 11.13 -16.84
N PHE A 506 -3.14 10.21 -16.07
CA PHE A 506 -2.19 9.22 -16.56
C PHE A 506 -2.32 7.88 -15.83
N GLY A 507 -1.98 6.78 -16.52
CA GLY A 507 -2.16 5.40 -16.08
C GLY A 507 -3.32 4.68 -16.76
N TYR A 508 -3.45 3.37 -16.52
CA TYR A 508 -4.42 2.48 -17.17
C TYR A 508 -4.69 1.20 -16.36
N ASN A 509 -5.92 0.69 -16.41
CA ASN A 509 -6.32 -0.60 -15.88
C ASN A 509 -6.99 -1.42 -17.01
N ILE A 510 -6.27 -2.37 -17.61
CA ILE A 510 -6.62 -2.92 -18.94
C ILE A 510 -8.11 -3.34 -18.99
N PRO A 511 -8.94 -2.76 -19.89
CA PRO A 511 -8.59 -1.94 -21.06
C PRO A 511 -8.75 -0.41 -20.89
N TRP A 512 -9.10 0.08 -19.71
CA TRP A 512 -9.44 1.50 -19.53
C TRP A 512 -8.20 2.37 -19.27
N VAL A 513 -8.32 3.65 -19.61
CA VAL A 513 -7.21 4.63 -19.57
C VAL A 513 -7.65 5.85 -18.78
N ALA A 514 -6.78 6.31 -17.88
CA ALA A 514 -7.04 7.48 -17.06
C ALA A 514 -7.01 8.76 -17.92
N LYS A 515 -7.89 9.69 -17.60
CA LYS A 515 -8.06 10.96 -18.31
C LYS A 515 -8.73 11.96 -17.37
N TYR A 516 -8.57 13.25 -17.67
CA TYR A 516 -9.26 14.32 -16.95
C TYR A 516 -10.78 14.09 -16.92
N GLY A 517 -11.41 14.35 -15.77
CA GLY A 517 -12.81 14.06 -15.52
C GLY A 517 -13.05 12.59 -15.16
N TYR A 518 -14.32 12.19 -15.10
CA TYR A 518 -14.67 10.82 -14.75
C TYR A 518 -14.08 9.78 -15.73
N ASN A 519 -13.46 8.73 -15.19
CA ASN A 519 -12.91 7.61 -15.97
C ASN A 519 -13.01 6.26 -15.22
N LEU A 520 -13.03 5.15 -15.97
CA LEU A 520 -13.17 3.79 -15.44
C LEU A 520 -11.89 3.19 -14.82
N VAL A 521 -10.89 4.06 -14.53
CA VAL A 521 -9.69 3.70 -13.75
C VAL A 521 -9.78 4.23 -12.34
N THR A 522 -10.24 5.49 -12.21
CA THR A 522 -10.12 6.30 -10.98
C THR A 522 -11.36 7.09 -10.60
N GLY A 523 -12.48 6.87 -11.28
CA GLY A 523 -13.73 7.55 -11.00
C GLY A 523 -13.59 9.04 -11.25
N LEU A 524 -14.03 9.87 -10.30
CA LEU A 524 -13.83 11.31 -10.29
C LEU A 524 -12.35 11.71 -10.06
N GLY A 525 -11.51 10.81 -9.57
CA GLY A 525 -10.11 11.07 -9.19
C GLY A 525 -9.90 11.02 -7.68
N ALA A 526 -8.82 11.65 -7.22
CA ALA A 526 -8.49 11.67 -5.80
C ALA A 526 -9.17 12.84 -5.07
N PRO A 527 -9.82 12.62 -3.91
CA PRO A 527 -10.56 13.67 -3.20
C PRO A 527 -9.63 14.69 -2.54
N ASN A 528 -9.90 15.98 -2.76
CA ASN A 528 -9.28 17.08 -2.03
C ASN A 528 -10.06 17.33 -0.74
N ILE A 529 -9.70 16.63 0.33
CA ILE A 529 -10.46 16.57 1.60
C ILE A 529 -10.62 17.96 2.23
N GLY A 530 -9.59 18.80 2.15
CA GLY A 530 -9.63 20.17 2.65
C GLY A 530 -10.68 21.04 1.96
N GLU A 531 -10.77 20.97 0.62
CA GLU A 531 -11.76 21.75 -0.15
C GLU A 531 -13.14 21.11 -0.16
N ILE A 532 -13.26 19.77 -0.13
CA ILE A 532 -14.57 19.09 -0.01
C ILE A 532 -15.28 19.56 1.27
N ALA A 533 -14.59 19.59 2.43
CA ALA A 533 -15.18 20.10 3.67
C ALA A 533 -15.67 21.55 3.54
N HIS A 534 -14.89 22.41 2.87
CA HIS A 534 -15.26 23.79 2.60
C HIS A 534 -16.49 23.90 1.68
N LEU A 535 -16.54 23.11 0.60
CA LEU A 535 -17.62 23.12 -0.39
C LEU A 535 -18.94 22.57 0.19
N VAL A 536 -18.90 21.51 0.99
CA VAL A 536 -20.09 20.92 1.65
C VAL A 536 -20.83 21.97 2.46
N LYS A 537 -20.11 22.83 3.20
CA LYS A 537 -20.68 23.93 3.99
C LYS A 537 -21.39 25.02 3.16
N LEU A 538 -21.08 25.13 1.87
CA LEU A 538 -21.69 26.11 0.97
C LEU A 538 -22.98 25.59 0.32
N ILE A 539 -23.20 24.27 0.32
CA ILE A 539 -24.43 23.64 -0.16
C ILE A 539 -25.59 24.04 0.77
N LYS A 540 -26.70 24.41 0.15
CA LYS A 540 -27.97 24.70 0.83
C LYS A 540 -29.02 23.76 0.28
N SER A 541 -29.88 23.23 1.15
CA SER A 541 -31.03 22.46 0.71
C SER A 541 -31.89 23.29 -0.26
N SER A 542 -32.36 22.63 -1.31
CA SER A 542 -33.18 23.27 -2.33
C SER A 542 -34.61 23.48 -1.85
N SER A 543 -35.36 24.32 -2.57
CA SER A 543 -36.81 24.48 -2.38
C SER A 543 -37.63 23.55 -3.29
N GLN A 544 -37.09 22.37 -3.62
CA GLN A 544 -37.82 21.34 -4.37
C GLN A 544 -38.82 20.62 -3.45
N PRO A 545 -39.87 20.00 -4.00
CA PRO A 545 -40.71 19.11 -3.21
C PRO A 545 -39.96 17.85 -2.76
N GLU A 546 -40.33 17.36 -1.59
CA GLU A 546 -40.01 16.01 -1.13
C GLU A 546 -40.74 15.00 -2.03
N ILE A 547 -40.01 14.03 -2.58
CA ILE A 547 -40.55 13.00 -3.48
C ILE A 547 -40.26 11.63 -2.87
N THR A 548 -41.28 10.81 -2.65
CA THR A 548 -41.09 9.39 -2.32
C THR A 548 -41.80 8.50 -3.34
N ILE A 549 -41.12 7.42 -3.73
CA ILE A 549 -41.56 6.48 -4.78
C ILE A 549 -41.77 5.09 -4.17
N SER A 550 -42.97 4.55 -4.35
CA SER A 550 -43.33 3.17 -3.99
C SER A 550 -43.76 2.40 -5.24
N LEU A 551 -43.40 1.11 -5.34
CA LEU A 551 -43.80 0.24 -6.45
C LEU A 551 -44.75 -0.84 -5.93
N TYR A 552 -45.94 -0.92 -6.53
CA TYR A 552 -47.02 -1.80 -6.11
C TYR A 552 -47.47 -2.73 -7.24
N ASN A 553 -47.69 -4.01 -6.94
CA ASN A 553 -47.91 -5.06 -7.95
C ASN A 553 -49.36 -5.54 -8.08
N GLY A 554 -50.30 -4.78 -7.51
CA GLY A 554 -51.72 -5.12 -7.40
C GLY A 554 -52.11 -5.73 -6.05
N THR A 555 -51.20 -6.42 -5.35
CA THR A 555 -51.48 -7.04 -4.03
C THR A 555 -50.61 -6.53 -2.90
N ASN A 556 -49.30 -6.33 -3.14
CA ASN A 556 -48.32 -5.89 -2.15
C ASN A 556 -47.36 -4.85 -2.77
N TYR A 557 -46.68 -4.08 -1.93
CA TYR A 557 -45.44 -3.41 -2.33
C TYR A 557 -44.33 -4.45 -2.44
N THR A 558 -43.49 -4.36 -3.47
CA THR A 558 -42.46 -5.37 -3.77
C THR A 558 -41.29 -4.76 -4.53
N TYR A 559 -40.14 -5.41 -4.43
CA TYR A 559 -38.93 -5.13 -5.20
C TYR A 559 -38.72 -6.13 -6.36
N TYR A 560 -39.61 -7.11 -6.50
CA TYR A 560 -39.59 -8.13 -7.55
C TYR A 560 -40.95 -8.21 -8.26
N PHE A 561 -40.92 -8.25 -9.60
CA PHE A 561 -42.09 -8.35 -10.46
C PHE A 561 -41.89 -9.44 -11.54
N LEU A 562 -42.96 -10.16 -11.89
CA LEU A 562 -42.96 -11.11 -13.00
C LEU A 562 -43.02 -10.37 -14.37
N PRO A 563 -42.64 -11.01 -15.49
CA PRO A 563 -42.83 -10.40 -16.81
C PRO A 563 -44.31 -10.10 -17.07
N ASP A 564 -44.58 -9.04 -17.82
CA ASP A 564 -45.93 -8.52 -18.13
C ASP A 564 -46.80 -8.17 -16.90
N GLN A 565 -46.28 -8.26 -15.67
CA GLN A 565 -47.00 -7.85 -14.46
C GLN A 565 -47.08 -6.32 -14.39
N GLU A 566 -48.29 -5.80 -14.16
CA GLU A 566 -48.51 -4.36 -13.96
C GLU A 566 -47.74 -3.85 -12.72
N ILE A 567 -46.95 -2.80 -12.92
CA ILE A 567 -46.30 -2.04 -11.86
C ILE A 567 -47.04 -0.70 -11.72
N GLU A 568 -47.79 -0.54 -10.62
CA GLU A 568 -48.32 0.75 -10.19
C GLU A 568 -47.18 1.54 -9.55
N ILE A 569 -46.73 2.60 -10.22
CA ILE A 569 -45.73 3.55 -9.73
C ILE A 569 -46.47 4.62 -8.93
N ILE A 570 -46.27 4.63 -7.61
CA ILE A 570 -46.91 5.55 -6.69
C ILE A 570 -45.87 6.61 -6.29
N VAL A 571 -46.22 7.87 -6.47
CA VAL A 571 -45.39 9.01 -6.07
C VAL A 571 -46.16 9.89 -5.09
N ASN A 572 -45.62 10.04 -3.88
CA ASN A 572 -46.08 11.03 -2.92
C ASN A 572 -45.13 12.22 -3.01
N ALA A 573 -45.66 13.39 -3.36
CA ALA A 573 -44.90 14.63 -3.49
C ALA A 573 -45.43 15.66 -2.48
N THR A 574 -44.57 16.20 -1.61
CA THR A 574 -44.95 17.21 -0.62
C THR A 574 -44.07 18.45 -0.67
N GLU A 575 -44.65 19.61 -0.40
CA GLU A 575 -43.94 20.88 -0.28
C GLU A 575 -44.35 21.55 1.03
N ASN A 576 -43.38 21.87 1.89
CA ASN A 576 -43.63 22.41 3.25
C ASN A 576 -44.63 21.58 4.08
N GLY A 577 -44.57 20.24 3.97
CA GLY A 577 -45.47 19.31 4.67
C GLY A 577 -46.91 19.29 4.14
N LYS A 578 -47.16 19.82 2.94
CA LYS A 578 -48.44 19.73 2.24
C LYS A 578 -48.31 18.95 0.95
N GLU A 579 -49.25 18.07 0.70
CA GLU A 579 -49.31 17.30 -0.53
C GLU A 579 -49.51 18.19 -1.77
N LEU A 580 -48.70 17.95 -2.80
CA LEU A 580 -48.81 18.62 -4.10
C LEU A 580 -49.88 17.95 -4.95
N THR A 581 -51.08 18.52 -4.98
CA THR A 581 -52.22 18.02 -5.77
C THR A 581 -52.26 18.53 -7.21
N SER A 582 -51.26 19.34 -7.61
CA SER A 582 -51.15 19.95 -8.95
C SER A 582 -49.70 20.12 -9.38
N GLY A 583 -49.40 19.78 -10.64
CA GLY A 583 -48.04 19.80 -11.18
C GLY A 583 -47.95 18.96 -12.46
N SER A 584 -46.72 18.61 -12.86
CA SER A 584 -46.45 17.55 -13.83
C SER A 584 -45.27 16.73 -13.32
N PHE A 585 -45.49 15.46 -13.09
CA PHE A 585 -44.45 14.50 -12.72
C PHE A 585 -44.37 13.44 -13.83
N ASN A 586 -43.15 13.08 -14.22
CA ASN A 586 -42.88 11.96 -15.11
C ASN A 586 -42.00 10.96 -14.36
N ALA A 587 -42.31 9.67 -14.50
CA ALA A 587 -41.46 8.57 -14.07
C ALA A 587 -40.78 7.96 -15.30
N TYR A 588 -39.45 7.92 -15.27
CA TYR A 588 -38.60 7.31 -16.28
C TYR A 588 -38.15 5.95 -15.77
N VAL A 589 -38.29 4.90 -16.58
CA VAL A 589 -37.82 3.56 -16.24
C VAL A 589 -36.55 3.28 -17.03
N TYR A 590 -35.46 3.02 -16.33
CA TYR A 590 -34.17 2.62 -16.88
C TYR A 590 -33.92 1.15 -16.62
N SER A 591 -33.20 0.49 -17.53
CA SER A 591 -32.64 -0.84 -17.37
C SER A 591 -31.18 -0.84 -17.85
N LEU A 592 -30.53 -2.00 -17.86
CA LEU A 592 -29.19 -2.16 -18.45
C LEU A 592 -29.13 -1.89 -19.96
N SER A 593 -30.27 -1.70 -20.66
CA SER A 593 -30.31 -1.21 -22.05
C SER A 593 -30.44 0.31 -22.19
N GLY A 594 -30.57 1.05 -21.08
CA GLY A 594 -30.88 2.48 -21.06
C GLY A 594 -32.34 2.76 -20.67
N GLU A 595 -32.86 3.91 -21.09
CA GLU A 595 -34.28 4.27 -20.87
C GLU A 595 -35.20 3.35 -21.68
N VAL A 596 -36.21 2.79 -21.01
CA VAL A 596 -37.18 1.84 -21.61
C VAL A 596 -38.64 2.33 -21.51
N ALA A 597 -38.93 3.33 -20.68
CA ALA A 597 -40.23 4.01 -20.65
C ALA A 597 -40.16 5.44 -20.07
N ASP A 598 -41.00 6.34 -20.59
CA ASP A 598 -41.38 7.63 -20.00
C ASP A 598 -42.89 7.57 -19.68
N ILE A 599 -43.23 7.71 -18.40
CA ILE A 599 -44.58 7.52 -17.87
C ILE A 599 -45.04 8.82 -17.22
N LYS A 600 -45.96 9.51 -17.89
CA LYS A 600 -46.61 10.69 -17.32
C LYS A 600 -47.54 10.30 -16.17
N LEU A 601 -47.27 10.81 -14.97
CA LEU A 601 -48.07 10.53 -13.79
C LEU A 601 -49.33 11.41 -13.76
N HIS A 602 -50.39 10.90 -13.13
CA HIS A 602 -51.64 11.61 -12.91
C HIS A 602 -52.04 11.58 -11.43
N PHE A 603 -52.52 12.70 -10.91
CA PHE A 603 -53.02 12.77 -9.53
C PHE A 603 -54.42 12.14 -9.46
N ASN A 604 -54.57 11.07 -8.69
CA ASN A 604 -55.83 10.31 -8.61
C ASN A 604 -56.84 10.87 -7.58
N GLY A 605 -56.50 11.98 -6.90
CA GLY A 605 -57.26 12.53 -5.77
C GLY A 605 -56.61 12.29 -4.41
N SER A 606 -55.55 11.47 -4.33
CA SER A 606 -54.78 11.25 -3.10
C SER A 606 -53.28 10.99 -3.31
N ARG A 607 -52.82 10.63 -4.51
CA ARG A 607 -51.39 10.47 -4.85
C ARG A 607 -51.16 10.56 -6.35
N TRP A 608 -49.91 10.75 -6.78
CA TRP A 608 -49.55 10.66 -8.19
C TRP A 608 -49.32 9.20 -8.57
N ILE A 609 -49.93 8.76 -9.68
CA ILE A 609 -49.87 7.36 -10.13
C ILE A 609 -49.46 7.29 -11.59
N GLY A 610 -48.65 6.30 -11.91
CA GLY A 610 -48.36 5.81 -13.26
C GLY A 610 -48.46 4.28 -13.31
N TYR A 611 -48.58 3.73 -14.50
CA TYR A 611 -48.63 2.29 -14.72
C TYR A 611 -47.56 1.89 -15.74
N TYR A 612 -46.77 0.87 -15.41
CA TYR A 612 -45.78 0.29 -16.30
C TYR A 612 -46.09 -1.19 -16.53
N TYR A 613 -46.02 -1.64 -17.78
CA TYR A 613 -46.06 -3.05 -18.15
C TYR A 613 -44.66 -3.41 -18.68
N PRO A 614 -43.85 -4.15 -17.93
CA PRO A 614 -42.46 -4.36 -18.30
C PRO A 614 -42.30 -5.23 -19.54
N THR A 615 -41.63 -4.67 -20.54
CA THR A 615 -41.21 -5.36 -21.77
C THR A 615 -39.75 -5.83 -21.71
N VAL A 616 -39.12 -5.70 -20.55
CA VAL A 616 -37.73 -6.03 -20.27
C VAL A 616 -37.64 -6.87 -18.99
N GLU A 617 -36.70 -7.80 -18.96
CA GLU A 617 -36.30 -8.51 -17.74
C GLU A 617 -34.99 -7.91 -17.20
N GLY A 618 -34.57 -8.31 -16.00
CA GLY A 618 -33.39 -7.80 -15.29
C GLY A 618 -33.67 -6.68 -14.30
N PRO A 619 -32.62 -6.02 -13.77
CA PRO A 619 -32.75 -4.87 -12.88
C PRO A 619 -33.34 -3.66 -13.62
N ILE A 620 -34.23 -2.93 -12.93
CA ILE A 620 -34.76 -1.64 -13.36
C ILE A 620 -34.55 -0.57 -12.29
N GLU A 621 -34.45 0.68 -12.72
CA GLU A 621 -34.49 1.85 -11.85
C GLU A 621 -35.57 2.82 -12.34
N VAL A 622 -36.49 3.18 -11.45
CA VAL A 622 -37.58 4.11 -11.70
C VAL A 622 -37.20 5.45 -11.10
N ILE A 623 -37.04 6.47 -11.95
CA ILE A 623 -36.57 7.81 -11.57
C ILE A 623 -37.66 8.84 -11.86
N VAL A 624 -37.91 9.73 -10.90
CA VAL A 624 -38.93 10.78 -11.00
C VAL A 624 -38.23 12.14 -11.03
N ASN A 625 -38.60 12.96 -12.02
CA ASN A 625 -38.07 14.31 -12.23
C ASN A 625 -36.52 14.41 -12.30
N ASN A 626 -35.82 13.30 -12.58
CA ASN A 626 -34.35 13.17 -12.68
C ASN A 626 -33.55 13.41 -11.38
N GLU A 627 -34.19 13.50 -10.22
CA GLU A 627 -33.53 13.77 -8.94
C GLU A 627 -33.92 12.79 -7.81
N SER A 628 -34.96 11.97 -7.99
CA SER A 628 -35.39 10.93 -7.05
C SER A 628 -35.50 9.58 -7.76
N GLY A 629 -35.19 8.46 -7.09
CA GLY A 629 -35.18 7.13 -7.73
C GLY A 629 -35.57 5.97 -6.82
N THR A 630 -35.86 4.81 -7.39
CA THR A 630 -35.96 3.52 -6.67
C THR A 630 -35.61 2.38 -7.63
N ASN A 631 -35.02 1.30 -7.12
CA ASN A 631 -34.73 0.10 -7.92
C ASN A 631 -35.74 -1.04 -7.65
N ALA A 632 -35.80 -1.96 -8.60
CA ALA A 632 -36.50 -3.26 -8.52
C ALA A 632 -35.88 -4.25 -9.52
N PHE A 633 -36.24 -5.53 -9.42
CA PHE A 633 -35.95 -6.54 -10.44
C PHE A 633 -37.24 -6.99 -11.14
N VAL A 634 -37.15 -7.21 -12.44
CA VAL A 634 -38.27 -7.70 -13.25
C VAL A 634 -37.87 -8.99 -13.98
N GLY A 635 -38.79 -9.94 -14.04
CA GLY A 635 -38.68 -11.10 -14.92
C GLY A 635 -37.83 -12.22 -14.34
N TYR A 636 -37.04 -12.88 -15.17
CA TYR A 636 -36.36 -14.11 -14.80
C TYR A 636 -34.84 -13.97 -14.81
N ILE A 637 -34.19 -14.91 -14.12
CA ILE A 637 -32.75 -15.12 -14.11
C ILE A 637 -32.46 -16.33 -15.01
N LEU A 638 -31.72 -16.08 -16.08
CA LEU A 638 -31.11 -17.14 -16.87
C LEU A 638 -29.75 -17.50 -16.26
N THR A 639 -29.69 -18.62 -15.53
CA THR A 639 -28.40 -19.22 -15.16
C THR A 639 -27.79 -19.90 -16.40
N ILE A 640 -26.48 -19.76 -16.60
CA ILE A 640 -25.78 -20.37 -17.73
C ILE A 640 -24.72 -21.34 -17.23
N LYS A 641 -24.81 -22.59 -17.67
CA LYS A 641 -23.92 -23.70 -17.31
C LYS A 641 -23.22 -24.17 -18.60
N GLY A 642 -22.00 -23.70 -18.84
CA GLY A 642 -21.25 -23.96 -20.07
C GLY A 642 -20.06 -24.89 -19.88
N ASN A 643 -19.83 -25.82 -20.82
CA ASN A 643 -18.59 -26.61 -20.83
C ASN A 643 -17.50 -25.85 -21.59
N LEU A 644 -16.55 -25.26 -20.85
CA LEU A 644 -15.43 -24.47 -21.40
C LEU A 644 -14.40 -25.30 -22.18
N ASN A 645 -14.49 -26.63 -22.13
CA ASN A 645 -13.59 -27.53 -22.85
C ASN A 645 -14.30 -28.28 -23.99
N VAL A 646 -13.54 -28.46 -25.07
CA VAL A 646 -13.81 -29.34 -26.24
C VAL A 646 -14.55 -28.70 -27.43
N ILE A 647 -14.12 -29.19 -28.60
CA ILE A 647 -14.45 -28.99 -30.04
C ILE A 647 -15.94 -28.74 -30.40
N TYR A 648 -16.88 -28.93 -29.48
CA TYR A 648 -18.31 -28.63 -29.63
C TYR A 648 -18.83 -27.94 -28.36
N PRO A 649 -18.76 -26.61 -28.28
CA PRO A 649 -19.18 -25.88 -27.10
C PRO A 649 -20.71 -25.92 -26.96
N GLU A 650 -21.16 -26.56 -25.89
CA GLU A 650 -22.56 -26.66 -25.50
C GLU A 650 -22.82 -25.62 -24.39
N ILE A 651 -23.81 -24.75 -24.62
CA ILE A 651 -24.38 -23.88 -23.61
C ILE A 651 -25.62 -24.61 -23.06
N ARG A 652 -25.64 -24.84 -21.76
CA ARG A 652 -26.85 -25.20 -21.01
C ARG A 652 -27.29 -24.00 -20.18
N GLY A 653 -28.55 -23.93 -19.83
CA GLY A 653 -29.06 -22.92 -18.92
C GLY A 653 -30.39 -23.33 -18.31
N GLU A 654 -30.71 -22.70 -17.18
CA GLU A 654 -31.96 -22.93 -16.46
C GLU A 654 -32.54 -21.56 -16.08
N VAL A 655 -33.86 -21.43 -16.22
CA VAL A 655 -34.60 -20.19 -16.01
C VAL A 655 -35.33 -20.28 -14.67
N TYR A 656 -35.09 -19.29 -13.83
CA TYR A 656 -35.64 -19.16 -12.48
C TYR A 656 -36.22 -17.76 -12.31
N ASN A 657 -37.14 -17.53 -11.37
CA ASN A 657 -37.35 -16.17 -10.87
C ASN A 657 -36.25 -15.80 -9.83
N LEU A 658 -36.28 -14.56 -9.33
CA LEU A 658 -35.41 -14.16 -8.20
C LEU A 658 -35.66 -15.01 -6.94
N TYR A 659 -36.80 -15.69 -6.91
CA TYR A 659 -37.19 -16.66 -5.90
C TYR A 659 -36.80 -18.12 -6.24
N ASP A 660 -35.88 -18.41 -7.16
CA ASP A 660 -35.45 -19.79 -7.54
C ASP A 660 -36.57 -20.77 -7.92
N GLU A 661 -37.80 -20.30 -8.15
CA GLU A 661 -38.86 -21.13 -8.71
C GLU A 661 -38.54 -21.34 -10.18
N ARG A 662 -38.29 -22.60 -10.56
CA ARG A 662 -37.96 -22.96 -11.94
C ARG A 662 -39.11 -22.65 -12.89
N VAL A 663 -38.85 -21.83 -13.89
CA VAL A 663 -39.87 -21.38 -14.86
C VAL A 663 -39.72 -22.12 -16.19
N ASN A 664 -40.78 -22.81 -16.61
CA ASN A 664 -40.83 -23.51 -17.89
C ASN A 664 -41.27 -22.56 -19.02
N VAL A 665 -40.34 -21.74 -19.53
CA VAL A 665 -40.53 -21.00 -20.79
C VAL A 665 -40.33 -21.93 -22.00
N THR A 666 -40.98 -21.66 -23.14
CA THR A 666 -40.91 -22.57 -24.32
C THR A 666 -39.51 -22.63 -24.94
N TYR A 667 -38.85 -21.47 -25.01
CA TYR A 667 -37.49 -21.28 -25.52
C TYR A 667 -36.92 -19.99 -24.91
N VAL A 668 -35.59 -19.86 -24.91
CA VAL A 668 -34.90 -18.62 -24.50
C VAL A 668 -34.16 -18.03 -25.71
N ASN A 669 -34.41 -16.76 -26.00
CA ASN A 669 -33.68 -16.02 -27.02
C ASN A 669 -32.40 -15.44 -26.43
N VAL A 670 -31.26 -15.81 -27.00
CA VAL A 670 -29.95 -15.43 -26.51
C VAL A 670 -29.13 -14.80 -27.62
N THR A 671 -28.51 -13.65 -27.34
CA THR A 671 -27.54 -13.01 -28.24
C THR A 671 -26.13 -13.27 -27.74
N ILE A 672 -25.26 -13.75 -28.64
CA ILE A 672 -23.85 -14.01 -28.37
C ILE A 672 -23.03 -12.82 -28.88
N TYR A 673 -22.18 -12.27 -28.03
CA TYR A 673 -21.23 -11.21 -28.34
C TYR A 673 -19.79 -11.70 -28.08
N ALA A 674 -18.84 -11.30 -28.93
CA ALA A 674 -17.42 -11.50 -28.68
C ALA A 674 -16.76 -10.16 -28.34
N TYR A 675 -15.91 -10.17 -27.32
CA TYR A 675 -15.11 -9.00 -26.99
C TYR A 675 -14.03 -8.75 -28.05
N GLN A 676 -13.80 -7.48 -28.40
CA GLN A 676 -12.81 -7.04 -29.38
C GLN A 676 -11.76 -6.15 -28.70
N PRO A 677 -10.58 -6.69 -28.31
CA PRO A 677 -9.55 -5.94 -27.58
C PRO A 677 -8.91 -4.75 -28.31
N LEU A 678 -9.05 -4.68 -29.64
CA LEU A 678 -8.41 -3.61 -30.44
C LEU A 678 -9.19 -2.29 -30.41
N ASN A 679 -10.49 -2.33 -30.13
CA ASN A 679 -11.37 -1.16 -30.08
C ASN A 679 -12.22 -1.11 -28.80
N ASN A 680 -11.95 -1.99 -27.83
CA ASN A 680 -12.64 -2.10 -26.55
C ASN A 680 -14.18 -2.11 -26.71
N SER A 681 -14.71 -3.07 -27.49
CA SER A 681 -16.14 -3.20 -27.76
C SER A 681 -16.61 -4.66 -27.78
N TYR A 682 -17.90 -4.88 -27.52
CA TYR A 682 -18.57 -6.16 -27.70
C TYR A 682 -19.31 -6.18 -29.05
N VAL A 683 -18.94 -7.11 -29.91
CA VAL A 683 -19.54 -7.25 -31.25
C VAL A 683 -20.44 -8.47 -31.30
N LYS A 684 -21.68 -8.27 -31.74
CA LYS A 684 -22.68 -9.33 -31.92
C LYS A 684 -22.22 -10.35 -32.96
N ILE A 685 -22.17 -11.62 -32.56
CA ILE A 685 -21.80 -12.75 -33.40
C ILE A 685 -23.05 -13.42 -34.00
N THR A 686 -24.02 -13.79 -33.16
CA THR A 686 -25.25 -14.46 -33.60
C THR A 686 -26.37 -14.34 -32.56
N ASN A 687 -27.60 -14.58 -32.99
CA ASN A 687 -28.69 -14.99 -32.09
C ASN A 687 -28.74 -16.52 -32.03
N ILE A 688 -29.17 -17.07 -30.90
CA ILE A 688 -29.43 -18.50 -30.70
C ILE A 688 -30.74 -18.66 -29.94
N ILE A 689 -31.52 -19.65 -30.34
CA ILE A 689 -32.72 -20.09 -29.63
C ILE A 689 -32.32 -21.31 -28.80
N MET A 690 -32.33 -21.18 -27.48
CA MET A 690 -32.09 -22.31 -26.58
C MET A 690 -33.42 -23.04 -26.37
N ASN A 691 -33.45 -24.33 -26.71
CA ASN A 691 -34.67 -25.13 -26.66
C ASN A 691 -34.73 -25.93 -25.35
N SER A 692 -35.91 -26.04 -24.75
CA SER A 692 -36.10 -26.83 -23.52
C SER A 692 -35.98 -28.33 -23.80
N SER A 693 -35.16 -29.01 -22.99
CA SER A 693 -34.99 -30.45 -22.95
C SER A 693 -35.01 -30.90 -21.49
N LYS A 694 -36.10 -31.51 -21.04
CA LYS A 694 -36.32 -31.92 -19.62
C LYS A 694 -36.20 -30.77 -18.61
N GLY A 695 -36.54 -29.54 -19.01
CA GLY A 695 -36.47 -28.32 -18.20
C GLY A 695 -35.12 -27.59 -18.22
N GLU A 696 -34.10 -28.15 -18.88
CA GLU A 696 -32.83 -27.49 -19.15
C GLU A 696 -32.83 -26.95 -20.59
N TYR A 697 -32.37 -25.72 -20.80
CA TYR A 697 -32.30 -25.06 -22.10
C TYR A 697 -30.93 -25.31 -22.72
N ILE A 698 -30.88 -25.92 -23.90
CA ILE A 698 -29.61 -26.31 -24.53
C ILE A 698 -29.44 -25.65 -25.90
N ALA A 699 -28.23 -25.19 -26.16
CA ALA A 699 -27.77 -24.62 -27.42
C ALA A 699 -26.33 -25.07 -27.75
N TYR A 700 -26.02 -25.17 -29.04
CA TYR A 700 -24.67 -25.51 -29.52
C TYR A 700 -24.06 -24.32 -30.25
N LEU A 701 -22.88 -23.91 -29.82
CA LEU A 701 -22.08 -22.90 -30.49
C LEU A 701 -21.37 -23.51 -31.71
N GLY A 702 -21.49 -22.85 -32.87
CA GLY A 702 -20.85 -23.29 -34.10
C GLY A 702 -19.33 -23.07 -34.08
N ARG A 703 -18.58 -23.84 -34.90
CA ARG A 703 -17.11 -23.71 -35.02
C ARG A 703 -16.60 -22.38 -35.59
N ASN A 704 -17.49 -21.50 -36.05
CA ASN A 704 -17.14 -20.22 -36.66
C ASN A 704 -17.01 -19.06 -35.64
N ILE A 705 -17.14 -19.33 -34.34
CA ILE A 705 -16.96 -18.33 -33.28
C ILE A 705 -15.47 -18.18 -32.98
N THR A 706 -15.00 -16.93 -32.93
CA THR A 706 -13.61 -16.59 -32.63
C THR A 706 -13.22 -16.98 -31.20
N ALA A 707 -12.03 -17.56 -31.03
CA ALA A 707 -11.45 -17.84 -29.71
C ALA A 707 -11.26 -16.54 -28.89
N GLY A 708 -11.54 -16.59 -27.59
CA GLY A 708 -11.46 -15.45 -26.67
C GLY A 708 -12.67 -15.34 -25.72
N PRO A 709 -12.86 -14.20 -25.05
CA PRO A 709 -13.99 -13.97 -24.14
C PRO A 709 -15.33 -13.82 -24.89
N ILE A 710 -16.38 -14.46 -24.37
CA ILE A 710 -17.73 -14.42 -24.94
C ILE A 710 -18.71 -13.90 -23.89
N LEU A 711 -19.45 -12.86 -24.25
CA LEU A 711 -20.59 -12.36 -23.49
C LEU A 711 -21.88 -12.96 -24.05
N ILE A 712 -22.77 -13.36 -23.15
CA ILE A 712 -24.06 -13.92 -23.45
C ILE A 712 -25.13 -12.99 -22.86
N VAL A 713 -26.10 -12.56 -23.69
CA VAL A 713 -27.22 -11.72 -23.23
C VAL A 713 -28.53 -12.38 -23.65
N GLY A 714 -29.30 -12.87 -22.67
CA GLY A 714 -30.62 -13.48 -22.87
C GLY A 714 -31.69 -12.65 -22.18
N ASN A 715 -32.62 -12.05 -22.93
CA ASN A 715 -33.66 -11.15 -22.42
C ASN A 715 -33.17 -10.09 -21.38
N ASN A 716 -31.95 -9.55 -21.57
CA ASN A 716 -31.24 -8.63 -20.66
C ASN A 716 -30.62 -9.24 -19.39
N VAL A 717 -30.69 -10.56 -19.20
CA VAL A 717 -29.81 -11.26 -18.25
C VAL A 717 -28.43 -11.42 -18.90
N TYR A 718 -27.38 -11.07 -18.15
CA TYR A 718 -25.99 -11.18 -18.57
C TYR A 718 -25.40 -12.48 -18.01
N GLY A 719 -24.87 -13.31 -18.90
CA GLY A 719 -24.06 -14.48 -18.56
C GLY A 719 -22.73 -14.43 -19.31
N TYR A 720 -21.73 -15.13 -18.81
CA TYR A 720 -20.36 -14.87 -19.25
C TYR A 720 -19.52 -16.15 -19.42
N ILE A 721 -18.67 -16.16 -20.46
CA ILE A 721 -17.72 -17.23 -20.75
C ILE A 721 -16.31 -16.60 -20.75
N PRO A 722 -15.50 -16.84 -19.70
CA PRO A 722 -14.15 -16.27 -19.57
C PRO A 722 -13.19 -16.76 -20.65
N THR A 723 -13.42 -17.97 -21.18
CA THR A 723 -12.60 -18.54 -22.25
C THR A 723 -13.41 -19.38 -23.22
N PHE A 724 -13.41 -18.97 -24.49
CA PHE A 724 -13.86 -19.79 -25.59
C PHE A 724 -12.66 -20.32 -26.38
N ALA A 725 -12.63 -21.65 -26.59
CA ALA A 725 -11.64 -22.41 -27.37
C ALA A 725 -10.16 -22.12 -27.03
N GLY A 726 -9.47 -23.08 -26.39
CA GLY A 726 -7.99 -23.11 -26.21
C GLY A 726 -7.37 -22.01 -25.34
N SER A 727 -8.05 -20.88 -25.17
CA SER A 727 -7.67 -19.68 -24.46
C SER A 727 -7.41 -19.89 -22.96
N SER A 728 -8.02 -20.92 -22.36
CA SER A 728 -7.74 -21.37 -20.98
C SER A 728 -6.27 -21.74 -20.73
N LEU A 729 -5.52 -22.10 -21.78
CA LEU A 729 -4.09 -22.40 -21.71
C LEU A 729 -3.19 -21.15 -21.68
N LEU A 730 -3.74 -19.96 -21.95
CA LEU A 730 -2.99 -18.69 -21.98
C LEU A 730 -3.31 -17.77 -20.78
N LEU A 731 -4.21 -18.17 -19.88
CA LEU A 731 -4.79 -17.29 -18.87
C LEU A 731 -3.83 -16.70 -17.85
N ASN A 732 -2.75 -17.40 -17.51
CA ASN A 732 -1.76 -16.90 -16.56
C ASN A 732 -0.45 -16.57 -17.29
N THR A 733 -0.55 -16.08 -18.54
CA THR A 733 0.64 -15.66 -19.30
C THR A 733 1.22 -14.37 -18.72
N LEU A 734 2.49 -14.44 -18.37
CA LEU A 734 3.31 -13.30 -17.94
C LEU A 734 3.76 -12.51 -19.17
N ILE A 735 3.65 -11.17 -19.15
CA ILE A 735 4.12 -10.28 -20.21
C ILE A 735 4.89 -9.12 -19.56
N ILE A 736 6.18 -9.30 -19.35
CA ILE A 736 6.96 -8.48 -18.43
C ILE A 736 7.80 -7.44 -19.20
N PRO A 737 7.67 -6.13 -18.88
CA PRO A 737 8.56 -5.08 -19.39
C PRO A 737 9.95 -5.11 -18.73
N PRO A 738 10.99 -4.51 -19.35
CA PRO A 738 12.35 -4.55 -18.80
C PRO A 738 12.54 -3.82 -17.46
N LEU A 739 11.66 -2.86 -17.15
CA LEU A 739 11.54 -2.25 -15.82
C LEU A 739 10.18 -2.67 -15.29
N VAL A 740 10.17 -3.44 -14.20
CA VAL A 740 8.94 -4.05 -13.66
C VAL A 740 8.35 -3.11 -12.61
N VAL A 741 7.54 -2.18 -13.09
CA VAL A 741 6.89 -1.13 -12.28
C VAL A 741 5.49 -0.86 -12.80
N GLU A 742 4.73 -0.09 -12.02
CA GLU A 742 3.38 0.36 -12.35
C GLU A 742 3.35 1.87 -12.62
N PRO A 743 2.82 2.34 -13.77
CA PRO A 743 2.31 1.55 -14.89
C PRO A 743 3.40 0.78 -15.63
N GLY A 744 3.03 -0.38 -16.19
CA GLY A 744 3.88 -1.11 -17.13
C GLY A 744 4.16 -0.28 -18.37
N VAL A 745 5.45 0.04 -18.59
CA VAL A 745 5.91 0.88 -19.71
C VAL A 745 7.06 0.24 -20.49
N VAL A 746 7.13 0.58 -21.78
CA VAL A 746 8.25 0.21 -22.66
C VAL A 746 8.67 1.39 -23.54
N THR A 747 9.94 1.38 -23.97
CA THR A 747 10.47 2.37 -24.91
C THR A 747 10.80 1.76 -26.28
N PRO A 748 10.80 2.55 -27.36
CA PRO A 748 11.16 2.10 -28.70
C PRO A 748 12.50 1.33 -28.73
N GLY A 749 12.51 0.17 -29.38
CA GLY A 749 13.69 -0.69 -29.50
C GLY A 749 13.88 -1.73 -28.39
N SER A 750 13.17 -1.60 -27.26
CA SER A 750 13.13 -2.61 -26.18
C SER A 750 12.37 -3.88 -26.59
N SER A 751 12.33 -4.88 -25.71
CA SER A 751 11.59 -6.13 -25.89
C SER A 751 10.82 -6.48 -24.61
N LEU A 752 9.58 -6.96 -24.77
CA LEU A 752 8.81 -7.59 -23.70
C LEU A 752 9.18 -9.07 -23.59
N PHE A 753 9.35 -9.58 -22.37
CA PHE A 753 9.41 -11.02 -22.10
C PHE A 753 7.99 -11.60 -22.03
N ILE A 754 7.78 -12.79 -22.58
CA ILE A 754 6.48 -13.47 -22.58
C ILE A 754 6.65 -14.94 -22.19
N GLU A 755 5.98 -15.37 -21.13
CA GLU A 755 5.93 -16.77 -20.66
C GLU A 755 4.48 -17.22 -20.38
N PRO A 756 3.87 -18.05 -21.26
CA PRO A 756 2.60 -18.72 -20.99
C PRO A 756 2.75 -19.80 -19.92
N SER A 757 1.88 -19.80 -18.91
CA SER A 757 1.98 -20.65 -17.73
C SER A 757 1.68 -22.14 -17.96
N ASN A 758 0.74 -22.47 -18.85
CA ASN A 758 0.20 -23.83 -18.97
C ASN A 758 0.84 -24.59 -20.14
N MET A 759 1.25 -25.84 -19.90
CA MET A 759 1.68 -26.73 -20.99
C MET A 759 0.52 -27.01 -21.96
N PRO A 760 0.65 -26.67 -23.25
CA PRO A 760 -0.38 -26.94 -24.23
C PRO A 760 -0.29 -28.39 -24.75
N PHE A 761 -1.41 -28.91 -25.25
CA PHE A 761 -1.52 -30.30 -25.70
C PHE A 761 -0.98 -30.50 -27.14
N GLY A 762 -0.13 -31.52 -27.32
CA GLY A 762 0.39 -31.90 -28.64
C GLY A 762 1.34 -30.86 -29.24
N ASN A 763 1.57 -30.94 -30.56
CA ASN A 763 2.36 -29.93 -31.26
C ASN A 763 1.60 -28.59 -31.20
N THR A 764 2.19 -27.61 -30.52
CA THR A 764 1.61 -26.30 -30.32
C THR A 764 2.55 -25.19 -30.75
N ASN A 765 2.01 -24.25 -31.54
CA ASN A 765 2.67 -22.99 -31.87
C ASN A 765 1.96 -21.86 -31.11
N ILE A 766 2.73 -21.02 -30.41
CA ILE A 766 2.23 -19.80 -29.77
C ILE A 766 2.96 -18.61 -30.39
N SER A 767 2.21 -17.58 -30.76
CA SER A 767 2.74 -16.31 -31.27
C SER A 767 2.15 -15.12 -30.52
N ALA A 768 3.00 -14.14 -30.22
CA ALA A 768 2.62 -12.86 -29.67
C ALA A 768 2.68 -11.79 -30.76
N VAL A 769 1.66 -10.93 -30.82
CA VAL A 769 1.51 -9.91 -31.86
C VAL A 769 1.19 -8.56 -31.23
N LEU A 770 2.02 -7.55 -31.51
CA LEU A 770 1.79 -6.16 -31.12
C LEU A 770 0.93 -5.47 -32.18
N TYR A 771 -0.19 -4.87 -31.76
CA TYR A 771 -1.09 -4.11 -32.61
C TYR A 771 -1.09 -2.63 -32.26
N SER A 772 -1.14 -1.81 -33.30
CA SER A 772 -1.47 -0.38 -33.22
C SER A 772 -2.98 -0.17 -32.98
N ASN A 773 -3.34 1.05 -32.56
CA ASN A 773 -4.72 1.44 -32.26
C ASN A 773 -5.63 1.50 -33.50
N ASP A 774 -5.06 1.51 -34.72
CA ASP A 774 -5.80 1.33 -35.98
C ASP A 774 -5.76 -0.13 -36.49
N GLY A 775 -5.35 -1.08 -35.65
CA GLY A 775 -5.42 -2.52 -35.90
C GLY A 775 -4.33 -3.09 -36.80
N LYS A 776 -3.27 -2.33 -37.13
CA LYS A 776 -2.12 -2.84 -37.90
C LYS A 776 -1.16 -3.61 -37.00
N VAL A 777 -0.66 -4.73 -37.50
CA VAL A 777 0.43 -5.50 -36.88
C VAL A 777 1.72 -4.69 -36.95
N LEU A 778 2.35 -4.45 -35.80
CA LEU A 778 3.60 -3.71 -35.65
C LEU A 778 4.80 -4.62 -35.39
N SER A 779 4.59 -5.73 -34.70
CA SER A 779 5.64 -6.69 -34.31
C SER A 779 5.03 -8.07 -34.08
N VAL A 780 5.81 -9.12 -34.31
CA VAL A 780 5.42 -10.52 -34.11
C VAL A 780 6.60 -11.28 -33.49
N ALA A 781 6.33 -12.08 -32.47
CA ALA A 781 7.27 -13.02 -31.89
C ALA A 781 6.66 -14.42 -31.83
N ASN A 782 7.38 -15.43 -32.32
CA ASN A 782 7.01 -16.83 -32.12
C ASN A 782 7.69 -17.32 -30.85
N LEU A 783 6.92 -17.92 -29.95
CA LEU A 783 7.45 -18.44 -28.69
C LEU A 783 8.09 -19.81 -28.91
N SER A 784 9.23 -20.03 -28.27
CA SER A 784 10.03 -21.23 -28.40
C SER A 784 9.97 -22.08 -27.14
N TRP A 785 9.96 -23.39 -27.31
CA TRP A 785 9.92 -24.36 -26.21
C TRP A 785 11.30 -24.49 -25.57
N VAL A 786 11.39 -24.30 -24.25
CA VAL A 786 12.63 -24.32 -23.49
C VAL A 786 12.50 -25.19 -22.24
N LEU A 787 13.62 -25.72 -21.78
CA LEU A 787 13.72 -26.50 -20.55
C LEU A 787 14.31 -25.61 -19.44
N VAL A 788 13.55 -25.39 -18.38
CA VAL A 788 13.92 -24.52 -17.25
C VAL A 788 14.01 -25.31 -15.94
N PRO A 789 14.92 -24.97 -15.02
CA PRO A 789 14.92 -25.50 -13.66
C PRO A 789 13.70 -24.96 -12.89
N PHE A 790 12.97 -25.84 -12.21
CA PHE A 790 11.86 -25.49 -11.32
C PHE A 790 11.94 -26.33 -10.05
N GLU A 791 12.15 -25.70 -8.90
CA GLU A 791 12.32 -26.36 -7.58
C GLU A 791 13.32 -27.55 -7.54
N GLY A 792 14.35 -27.51 -8.39
CA GLY A 792 15.35 -28.59 -8.50
C GLY A 792 14.95 -29.74 -9.44
N LEU A 793 13.76 -29.68 -10.04
CA LEU A 793 13.34 -30.49 -11.19
C LEU A 793 13.54 -29.70 -12.50
N LEU A 794 13.36 -30.37 -13.64
CA LEU A 794 13.38 -29.75 -14.96
C LEU A 794 11.95 -29.73 -15.54
N ALA A 795 11.45 -28.54 -15.85
CA ALA A 795 10.12 -28.31 -16.42
C ALA A 795 10.26 -27.66 -17.81
N TYR A 796 9.34 -27.96 -18.74
CA TYR A 796 9.32 -27.27 -20.03
C TYR A 796 8.32 -26.12 -20.01
N THR A 797 8.67 -25.01 -20.64
CA THR A 797 7.80 -23.83 -20.81
C THR A 797 8.00 -23.23 -22.21
N TYR A 798 7.12 -22.30 -22.60
CA TYR A 798 7.28 -21.49 -23.80
C TYR A 798 7.79 -20.10 -23.41
N ILE A 799 8.85 -19.61 -24.06
CA ILE A 799 9.30 -18.22 -23.88
C ILE A 799 9.41 -17.48 -25.22
N GLY A 800 9.22 -16.18 -25.20
CA GLY A 800 9.43 -15.32 -26.37
C GLY A 800 9.71 -13.87 -26.00
N TYR A 801 10.27 -13.15 -26.97
CA TYR A 801 10.63 -11.74 -26.81
C TYR A 801 9.93 -10.90 -27.89
N LEU A 802 8.95 -10.10 -27.50
CA LEU A 802 8.18 -9.24 -28.42
C LEU A 802 8.84 -7.86 -28.50
N LYS A 803 9.52 -7.60 -29.62
CA LYS A 803 10.28 -6.36 -29.84
C LYS A 803 9.38 -5.16 -30.13
N ILE A 804 9.66 -4.03 -29.50
CA ILE A 804 8.99 -2.75 -29.74
C ILE A 804 9.69 -2.02 -30.91
N PRO A 805 8.97 -1.60 -31.97
CA PRO A 805 9.57 -0.88 -33.09
C PRO A 805 10.21 0.46 -32.69
N TYR A 806 11.23 0.91 -33.42
CA TYR A 806 11.91 2.20 -33.15
C TYR A 806 11.06 3.44 -33.50
N ASN A 807 10.17 3.35 -34.49
CA ASN A 807 9.38 4.48 -35.00
C ASN A 807 7.92 4.45 -34.48
N ILE A 808 7.71 3.95 -33.27
CA ILE A 808 6.40 3.86 -32.63
C ILE A 808 6.07 5.18 -31.91
N THR A 809 4.81 5.59 -31.93
CA THR A 809 4.33 6.78 -31.19
C THR A 809 4.04 6.42 -29.72
N PRO A 810 4.04 7.40 -28.79
CA PRO A 810 3.61 7.14 -27.43
C PRO A 810 2.12 6.79 -27.34
N GLY A 811 1.73 5.96 -26.37
CA GLY A 811 0.35 5.56 -26.13
C GLY A 811 0.22 4.11 -25.64
N LEU A 812 -1.00 3.69 -25.31
CA LEU A 812 -1.31 2.29 -24.97
C LEU A 812 -1.46 1.46 -26.26
N TYR A 813 -0.85 0.26 -26.29
CA TYR A 813 -0.86 -0.66 -27.44
C TYR A 813 -1.34 -2.06 -27.02
N THR A 814 -2.15 -2.70 -27.85
CA THR A 814 -2.70 -4.03 -27.57
C THR A 814 -1.75 -5.15 -28.05
N ILE A 815 -1.51 -6.12 -27.18
CA ILE A 815 -0.78 -7.35 -27.45
C ILE A 815 -1.80 -8.49 -27.53
N ILE A 816 -1.68 -9.34 -28.55
CA ILE A 816 -2.54 -10.52 -28.70
C ILE A 816 -1.67 -11.76 -28.80
N LEU A 817 -1.93 -12.73 -27.94
CA LEU A 817 -1.36 -14.06 -27.99
C LEU A 817 -2.31 -14.97 -28.78
N ASN A 818 -1.78 -15.67 -29.79
CA ASN A 818 -2.51 -16.65 -30.58
C ASN A 818 -1.82 -18.01 -30.44
N GLN A 819 -2.60 -19.02 -30.07
CA GLN A 819 -2.19 -20.41 -29.94
C GLN A 819 -2.86 -21.27 -31.01
N TYR A 820 -2.10 -22.19 -31.60
CA TYR A 820 -2.60 -23.23 -32.49
C TYR A 820 -2.03 -24.58 -32.05
N SER A 821 -2.89 -25.47 -31.54
CA SER A 821 -2.54 -26.82 -31.09
C SER A 821 -3.19 -27.88 -31.99
N THR A 822 -2.41 -28.85 -32.49
CA THR A 822 -2.94 -29.96 -33.28
C THR A 822 -3.23 -31.18 -32.41
N LEU A 823 -4.50 -31.55 -32.29
CA LEU A 823 -4.99 -32.74 -31.59
C LEU A 823 -5.17 -33.89 -32.60
N GLY A 824 -4.19 -34.79 -32.68
CA GLY A 824 -4.20 -35.92 -33.60
C GLY A 824 -4.19 -35.50 -35.09
N ASN A 825 -4.75 -36.34 -35.95
CA ASN A 825 -4.61 -36.20 -37.42
C ASN A 825 -5.60 -35.23 -38.09
N SER A 826 -6.49 -34.53 -37.37
CA SER A 826 -7.48 -33.64 -38.03
C SER A 826 -8.13 -32.52 -37.20
N SER A 827 -7.94 -32.45 -35.88
CA SER A 827 -8.51 -31.36 -35.05
C SER A 827 -7.47 -30.30 -34.72
N VAL A 828 -7.77 -29.03 -35.02
CA VAL A 828 -7.02 -27.86 -34.55
C VAL A 828 -7.80 -27.22 -33.40
N LEU A 829 -7.09 -26.89 -32.32
CA LEU A 829 -7.57 -26.05 -31.24
C LEU A 829 -6.88 -24.69 -31.35
N GLU A 830 -7.64 -23.66 -31.68
CA GLU A 830 -7.18 -22.27 -31.62
C GLU A 830 -7.38 -21.74 -30.20
N GLY A 831 -6.50 -20.84 -29.75
CA GLY A 831 -6.59 -20.15 -28.47
C GLY A 831 -6.15 -18.70 -28.59
N ARG A 832 -6.79 -17.80 -27.85
CA ARG A 832 -6.51 -16.35 -27.90
C ARG A 832 -6.58 -15.71 -26.53
N TYR A 833 -5.60 -14.87 -26.22
CA TYR A 833 -5.55 -14.02 -25.03
C TYR A 833 -5.03 -12.64 -25.43
N TYR A 834 -5.33 -11.60 -24.64
CA TYR A 834 -4.89 -10.24 -24.92
C TYR A 834 -4.33 -9.56 -23.68
N SER A 835 -3.47 -8.57 -23.92
CA SER A 835 -2.97 -7.64 -22.92
C SER A 835 -2.73 -6.27 -23.56
N GLN A 836 -2.29 -5.28 -22.80
CA GLN A 836 -1.86 -3.98 -23.31
C GLN A 836 -0.64 -3.46 -22.56
N ILE A 837 0.23 -2.73 -23.26
CA ILE A 837 1.42 -2.10 -22.70
C ILE A 837 1.47 -0.62 -23.11
N TYR A 838 1.90 0.25 -22.22
CA TYR A 838 2.07 1.66 -22.56
C TYR A 838 3.46 1.93 -23.13
N VAL A 839 3.52 2.59 -24.28
CA VAL A 839 4.75 2.96 -24.98
C VAL A 839 5.07 4.43 -24.71
N ILE A 840 6.29 4.69 -24.27
CA ILE A 840 6.84 6.01 -23.93
C ILE A 840 8.03 6.31 -24.85
N PRO A 841 8.26 7.55 -25.30
CA PRO A 841 9.16 7.80 -26.42
C PRO A 841 10.64 7.52 -26.12
N GLN A 842 11.11 7.77 -24.89
CA GLN A 842 12.52 7.68 -24.50
C GLN A 842 12.67 7.43 -22.99
N ASN A 843 13.86 7.00 -22.56
CA ASN A 843 14.21 6.86 -21.14
C ASN A 843 14.59 8.22 -20.51
N LEU A 844 14.58 8.28 -19.18
CA LEU A 844 15.12 9.40 -18.40
C LEU A 844 16.66 9.50 -18.47
N SER A 845 17.19 10.70 -18.24
CA SER A 845 18.62 10.96 -18.09
C SER A 845 18.99 11.12 -16.61
N ILE A 846 20.11 10.50 -16.19
CA ILE A 846 20.53 10.44 -14.79
C ILE A 846 22.00 10.85 -14.64
N SER A 847 22.27 11.73 -13.69
CA SER A 847 23.62 12.06 -13.21
C SER A 847 23.70 11.90 -11.69
N VAL A 848 24.72 11.20 -11.20
CA VAL A 848 24.85 10.85 -9.77
C VAL A 848 26.17 11.38 -9.22
N LYS A 849 26.11 11.94 -8.01
CA LYS A 849 27.23 12.35 -7.18
C LYS A 849 27.08 11.71 -5.80
N LEU A 850 28.19 11.25 -5.21
CA LEU A 850 28.23 10.79 -3.82
C LEU A 850 28.85 11.87 -2.92
N GLU A 851 28.37 11.98 -1.69
CA GLU A 851 28.93 12.85 -0.65
C GLU A 851 29.13 12.08 0.66
N GLY A 852 30.32 12.21 1.26
CA GLY A 852 30.76 11.46 2.44
C GLY A 852 32.12 10.80 2.23
N ILE A 853 32.69 10.23 3.30
CA ILE A 853 33.91 9.43 3.20
C ILE A 853 33.53 8.04 2.66
N LEU A 854 34.15 7.60 1.58
CA LEU A 854 33.87 6.29 0.98
C LEU A 854 34.70 5.22 1.70
N ALA A 855 34.34 4.92 2.95
CA ALA A 855 35.02 3.96 3.84
C ALA A 855 33.99 3.05 4.52
N GLU A 856 34.42 1.86 4.92
CA GLU A 856 33.56 0.86 5.59
C GLU A 856 32.93 1.47 6.85
N GLY A 857 31.62 1.27 7.05
CA GLY A 857 30.90 1.78 8.20
C GLY A 857 30.41 3.24 8.09
N ASN A 858 30.85 4.01 7.10
CA ASN A 858 30.38 5.38 6.92
C ASN A 858 29.02 5.45 6.21
N ASN A 859 28.22 6.47 6.55
CA ASN A 859 27.02 6.87 5.82
C ASN A 859 27.39 7.78 4.63
N VAL A 860 26.95 7.39 3.44
CA VAL A 860 27.22 8.05 2.16
C VAL A 860 25.90 8.55 1.59
N LYS A 861 25.85 9.84 1.24
CA LYS A 861 24.70 10.46 0.61
C LYS A 861 24.78 10.33 -0.90
N ILE A 862 23.68 9.90 -1.50
CA ILE A 862 23.45 9.88 -2.95
C ILE A 862 22.76 11.18 -3.33
N LEU A 863 23.31 11.88 -4.31
CA LEU A 863 22.69 13.04 -4.96
C LEU A 863 22.49 12.71 -6.43
N ALA A 864 21.24 12.53 -6.84
CA ALA A 864 20.86 12.23 -8.21
C ALA A 864 20.11 13.41 -8.85
N ASN A 865 20.59 13.84 -10.02
CA ASN A 865 19.84 14.72 -10.92
C ASN A 865 19.19 13.84 -11.99
N ILE A 866 17.85 13.86 -12.04
CA ILE A 866 17.04 13.03 -12.93
C ILE A 866 16.20 13.98 -13.80
N THR A 867 16.38 13.88 -15.13
CA THR A 867 15.72 14.79 -16.08
C THR A 867 15.00 14.03 -17.19
N TYR A 868 13.90 14.63 -17.65
CA TYR A 868 13.22 14.26 -18.89
C TYR A 868 14.12 14.47 -20.12
N PRO A 869 13.77 13.89 -21.28
CA PRO A 869 14.55 14.06 -22.53
C PRO A 869 14.70 15.50 -23.03
N ASP A 870 13.84 16.43 -22.58
CA ASP A 870 13.93 17.87 -22.89
C ASP A 870 14.86 18.64 -21.92
N GLY A 871 15.44 17.94 -20.93
CA GLY A 871 16.30 18.52 -19.90
C GLY A 871 15.55 19.10 -18.69
N THR A 872 14.21 19.01 -18.64
CA THR A 872 13.45 19.44 -17.46
C THR A 872 13.55 18.42 -16.32
N GLU A 873 13.50 18.89 -15.08
CA GLU A 873 13.68 18.09 -13.86
C GLU A 873 12.47 17.19 -13.57
N VAL A 874 12.71 15.92 -13.28
CA VAL A 874 11.69 15.01 -12.75
C VAL A 874 11.49 15.30 -11.27
N LYS A 875 10.25 15.61 -10.85
CA LYS A 875 9.91 15.97 -9.46
C LYS A 875 9.05 14.93 -8.74
N TYR A 876 8.40 14.07 -9.51
CA TYR A 876 7.48 13.03 -9.03
C TYR A 876 7.76 11.75 -9.82
N GLY A 877 7.72 10.64 -9.12
CA GLY A 877 8.18 9.34 -9.58
C GLY A 877 8.70 8.53 -8.41
N MET A 878 9.23 7.37 -8.74
CA MET A 878 9.78 6.37 -7.82
C MET A 878 11.14 5.98 -8.37
N PHE A 879 12.20 6.20 -7.60
CA PHE A 879 13.59 5.97 -7.99
C PHE A 879 14.40 5.38 -6.86
N SER A 880 14.96 4.21 -7.10
CA SER A 880 15.78 3.49 -6.15
C SER A 880 17.22 3.41 -6.63
N ALA A 881 18.15 3.29 -5.69
CA ALA A 881 19.56 3.10 -5.96
C ALA A 881 20.08 1.76 -5.43
N THR A 882 20.79 1.04 -6.29
CA THR A 882 21.37 -0.28 -6.02
C THR A 882 22.88 -0.17 -6.04
N VAL A 883 23.53 -0.52 -4.92
CA VAL A 883 24.96 -0.22 -4.67
C VAL A 883 25.75 -1.49 -4.42
N TYR A 884 26.45 -2.00 -5.43
CA TYR A 884 27.13 -3.30 -5.39
C TYR A 884 28.63 -3.21 -5.70
N PRO A 885 29.47 -4.14 -5.18
CA PRO A 885 30.84 -4.31 -5.63
C PRO A 885 30.87 -4.68 -7.12
N LEU A 886 31.80 -4.10 -7.89
CA LEU A 886 31.88 -4.33 -9.34
C LEU A 886 32.15 -5.80 -9.71
N GLN A 887 32.70 -6.58 -8.77
CA GLN A 887 32.92 -8.02 -8.91
C GLN A 887 31.63 -8.84 -8.95
N LEU A 888 30.53 -8.29 -8.40
CA LEU A 888 29.21 -8.93 -8.34
C LEU A 888 28.24 -8.36 -9.39
N GLN A 889 28.73 -7.60 -10.37
CA GLN A 889 27.92 -6.98 -11.42
C GLN A 889 27.08 -7.99 -12.24
N SER A 890 27.51 -9.26 -12.34
CA SER A 890 26.72 -10.31 -13.01
C SER A 890 25.45 -10.70 -12.26
N ASN A 891 25.34 -10.31 -10.99
CA ASN A 891 24.28 -10.67 -10.05
C ASN A 891 23.55 -9.42 -9.54
N TYR A 892 23.67 -8.29 -10.24
CA TYR A 892 23.10 -7.02 -9.75
C TYR A 892 21.57 -7.06 -9.62
N GLU A 893 20.91 -7.93 -10.40
CA GLU A 893 19.47 -8.21 -10.38
C GLU A 893 19.05 -8.78 -9.01
N ASP A 894 19.75 -9.83 -8.53
CA ASP A 894 19.55 -10.41 -7.19
C ASP A 894 19.59 -9.33 -6.07
N TYR A 895 20.41 -8.29 -6.22
CA TYR A 895 20.56 -7.22 -5.23
C TYR A 895 19.55 -6.07 -5.39
N THR A 896 19.09 -5.80 -6.62
CA THR A 896 18.03 -4.81 -6.87
C THR A 896 16.66 -5.34 -6.42
N GLU A 897 16.47 -6.66 -6.33
CA GLU A 897 15.34 -7.26 -5.61
C GLU A 897 15.55 -7.22 -4.08
N SER A 898 16.75 -7.59 -3.61
CA SER A 898 16.97 -7.84 -2.17
C SER A 898 17.20 -6.60 -1.32
N PHE A 899 17.77 -5.53 -1.88
CA PHE A 899 18.10 -4.32 -1.13
C PHE A 899 18.30 -3.09 -2.03
N GLU A 900 17.34 -2.17 -1.97
CA GLU A 900 17.42 -0.87 -2.63
C GLU A 900 17.45 0.30 -1.65
N ILE A 901 17.93 1.45 -2.13
CA ILE A 901 17.99 2.71 -1.39
C ILE A 901 17.02 3.69 -2.05
N PRO A 902 15.81 3.88 -1.49
CA PRO A 902 14.85 4.88 -1.95
C PRO A 902 15.46 6.28 -2.08
N LEU A 903 15.20 6.94 -3.20
CA LEU A 903 15.61 8.32 -3.44
C LEU A 903 14.40 9.23 -3.33
N TRP A 904 14.54 10.34 -2.60
CA TRP A 904 13.43 11.27 -2.39
C TRP A 904 13.74 12.64 -2.96
N PHE A 905 12.79 13.22 -3.70
CA PHE A 905 12.96 14.57 -4.22
C PHE A 905 12.90 15.61 -3.10
N ASN A 906 13.97 16.41 -2.97
CA ASN A 906 14.11 17.41 -1.90
C ASN A 906 13.68 18.84 -2.31
N GLY A 907 13.29 19.04 -3.56
CA GLY A 907 13.02 20.36 -4.15
C GLY A 907 14.05 20.82 -5.19
N THR A 908 15.20 20.16 -5.29
CA THR A 908 16.30 20.49 -6.23
C THR A 908 17.07 19.26 -6.74
N LEU A 909 17.07 18.15 -6.00
CA LEU A 909 17.70 16.87 -6.38
C LEU A 909 16.95 15.71 -5.72
N TRP A 910 17.11 14.52 -6.29
CA TRP A 910 16.74 13.25 -5.66
C TRP A 910 17.86 12.84 -4.69
N ILE A 911 17.51 12.54 -3.44
CA ILE A 911 18.49 12.22 -2.39
C ILE A 911 18.19 10.87 -1.73
N GLY A 912 19.23 10.06 -1.58
CA GLY A 912 19.23 8.82 -0.81
C GLY A 912 20.43 8.79 0.14
N ASN A 913 20.44 7.87 1.11
CA ASN A 913 21.59 7.66 1.99
C ASN A 913 21.79 6.16 2.22
N PHE A 914 23.05 5.71 2.24
CA PHE A 914 23.39 4.32 2.55
C PHE A 914 24.65 4.24 3.39
N THR A 915 24.66 3.31 4.32
CA THR A 915 25.80 3.00 5.18
C THR A 915 26.58 1.84 4.58
N LEU A 916 27.87 2.02 4.34
CA LEU A 916 28.73 0.92 3.93
C LEU A 916 28.86 -0.10 5.09
N PRO A 917 28.78 -1.41 4.84
CA PRO A 917 29.05 -2.42 5.87
C PRO A 917 30.49 -2.33 6.40
N SER A 918 30.71 -2.83 7.62
CA SER A 918 32.02 -2.97 8.25
C SER A 918 32.03 -4.10 9.29
N THR A 919 33.13 -4.25 10.01
CA THR A 919 33.23 -5.15 11.16
C THR A 919 32.39 -4.73 12.38
N TYR A 920 31.97 -3.46 12.47
CA TYR A 920 31.21 -2.91 13.61
C TYR A 920 29.75 -2.57 13.29
N THR A 921 29.41 -2.35 12.01
CA THR A 921 28.03 -2.13 11.56
C THR A 921 27.73 -3.00 10.35
N GLN A 922 26.55 -3.63 10.32
CA GLN A 922 26.09 -4.39 9.16
C GLN A 922 25.82 -3.49 7.94
N GLY A 923 25.75 -2.17 8.14
CA GLY A 923 25.45 -1.20 7.10
C GLY A 923 24.10 -1.45 6.45
N ASN A 924 23.95 -0.93 5.23
CA ASN A 924 22.80 -1.13 4.38
C ASN A 924 22.98 -2.33 3.43
N LEU A 925 24.22 -2.65 3.03
CA LEU A 925 24.53 -3.69 2.03
C LEU A 925 24.66 -5.08 2.67
N THR A 926 23.62 -5.52 3.37
CA THR A 926 23.62 -6.71 4.26
C THR A 926 23.81 -8.05 3.52
N TYR A 927 23.67 -8.07 2.20
CA TYR A 927 23.95 -9.22 1.34
C TYR A 927 25.46 -9.47 1.10
N LEU A 928 26.33 -8.50 1.45
CA LEU A 928 27.77 -8.65 1.29
C LEU A 928 28.36 -9.52 2.42
N SER A 929 29.06 -10.59 2.03
CA SER A 929 29.81 -11.46 2.93
C SER A 929 31.30 -11.45 2.56
N GLY A 930 32.11 -10.69 3.31
CA GLY A 930 33.56 -10.61 3.10
C GLY A 930 34.08 -9.18 2.99
N ASN A 931 34.96 -8.92 2.03
CA ASN A 931 35.62 -7.62 1.85
C ASN A 931 34.60 -6.52 1.51
N TYR A 932 34.55 -5.45 2.31
CA TYR A 932 33.64 -4.32 2.10
C TYR A 932 34.30 -3.13 1.38
N PHE A 933 35.54 -3.30 0.90
CA PHE A 933 36.34 -2.30 0.21
C PHE A 933 36.68 -2.69 -1.24
N GLY A 934 37.06 -1.70 -2.07
CA GLY A 934 37.44 -1.89 -3.47
C GLY A 934 36.55 -1.15 -4.47
N PRO A 935 36.48 -1.57 -5.74
CA PRO A 935 35.64 -0.94 -6.75
C PRO A 935 34.16 -1.32 -6.56
N PHE A 936 33.31 -0.32 -6.39
CA PHE A 936 31.86 -0.43 -6.30
C PHE A 936 31.19 0.32 -7.45
N SER A 937 29.90 0.12 -7.62
CA SER A 937 29.06 0.82 -8.57
C SER A 937 27.71 1.15 -7.95
N ILE A 938 27.15 2.30 -8.32
CA ILE A 938 25.75 2.66 -8.06
C ILE A 938 24.98 2.65 -9.38
N PHE A 939 23.83 1.99 -9.37
CA PHE A 939 22.84 2.01 -10.45
C PHE A 939 21.56 2.65 -9.93
N ILE A 940 20.82 3.38 -10.78
CA ILE A 940 19.53 3.97 -10.39
C ILE A 940 18.47 3.46 -11.37
N SER A 941 17.48 2.78 -10.80
CA SER A 941 16.28 2.26 -11.43
C SER A 941 15.06 3.09 -11.03
N GLY A 942 14.00 3.08 -11.84
CA GLY A 942 12.76 3.76 -11.49
C GLY A 942 11.96 4.36 -12.65
N ILE A 943 10.87 5.04 -12.30
CA ILE A 943 9.91 5.61 -13.24
C ILE A 943 9.40 6.96 -12.72
N SER A 944 9.34 7.94 -13.60
CA SER A 944 8.64 9.21 -13.33
C SER A 944 7.13 9.00 -13.26
N ALA A 945 6.41 9.86 -12.56
CA ALA A 945 4.95 9.74 -12.41
C ALA A 945 4.19 9.72 -13.74
N ASN A 946 4.69 10.38 -14.79
CA ASN A 946 4.15 10.38 -16.15
C ASN A 946 4.76 9.27 -17.05
N GLY A 947 5.34 8.23 -16.45
CA GLY A 947 5.67 6.98 -17.11
C GLY A 947 7.04 6.90 -17.79
N TYR A 948 7.91 7.90 -17.69
CA TYR A 948 9.26 7.79 -18.26
C TYR A 948 10.14 6.89 -17.38
N PRO A 949 10.62 5.74 -17.89
CA PRO A 949 11.46 4.83 -17.13
C PRO A 949 12.93 5.26 -17.17
N THR A 950 13.73 4.78 -16.22
CA THR A 950 15.18 4.71 -16.35
C THR A 950 15.58 3.71 -17.43
N THR A 951 16.85 3.73 -17.87
CA THR A 951 17.38 2.64 -18.71
C THR A 951 17.78 1.45 -17.84
N ASN A 952 17.58 0.23 -18.33
CA ASN A 952 18.11 -1.01 -17.75
C ASN A 952 19.54 -1.36 -18.26
N ASN A 953 20.17 -0.47 -19.03
CA ASN A 953 21.50 -0.71 -19.59
C ASN A 953 22.58 -0.40 -18.55
N LEU A 954 23.31 -1.44 -18.09
CA LEU A 954 24.38 -1.34 -17.09
C LEU A 954 25.48 -0.31 -17.42
N ASN A 955 25.66 0.12 -18.67
CA ASN A 955 26.57 1.24 -18.99
C ASN A 955 26.16 2.58 -18.34
N ALA A 956 24.92 2.70 -17.82
CA ALA A 956 24.47 3.86 -17.07
C ALA A 956 25.07 3.94 -15.65
N GLN A 957 25.53 2.82 -15.09
CA GLN A 957 26.07 2.69 -13.73
C GLN A 957 27.22 3.67 -13.47
N LYS A 958 27.37 4.14 -12.22
CA LYS A 958 28.45 5.05 -11.83
C LYS A 958 29.44 4.35 -10.89
N PRO A 959 30.68 4.06 -11.34
CA PRO A 959 31.68 3.43 -10.50
C PRO A 959 32.24 4.39 -9.46
N PHE A 960 32.57 3.86 -8.29
CA PHE A 960 33.31 4.55 -7.23
C PHE A 960 34.25 3.56 -6.51
N ILE A 961 35.09 4.05 -5.60
CA ILE A 961 36.03 3.22 -4.84
C ILE A 961 35.74 3.39 -3.36
N VAL A 962 35.47 2.29 -2.67
CA VAL A 962 35.46 2.22 -1.21
C VAL A 962 36.89 1.94 -0.76
N GLN A 963 37.39 2.78 0.14
CA GLN A 963 38.72 2.70 0.72
C GLN A 963 38.81 1.52 1.70
N PRO A 964 40.00 0.89 1.84
CA PRO A 964 40.22 -0.23 2.75
C PRO A 964 40.39 0.25 4.20
N TYR A 965 39.44 1.05 4.70
CA TYR A 965 39.44 1.52 6.08
C TYR A 965 38.03 1.39 6.68
N THR A 966 37.95 0.99 7.95
CA THR A 966 36.72 1.15 8.75
C THR A 966 36.69 2.53 9.40
N LEU A 967 35.66 3.34 9.13
CA LEU A 967 35.49 4.64 9.77
C LEU A 967 34.96 4.50 11.20
N ILE A 968 35.67 5.11 12.13
CA ILE A 968 35.21 5.47 13.47
C ILE A 968 35.21 7.00 13.52
N ALA A 969 34.18 7.60 14.11
CA ALA A 969 34.06 9.06 14.12
C ALA A 969 33.23 9.58 15.30
N ASN A 970 33.63 10.73 15.84
CA ASN A 970 32.95 11.50 16.89
C ASN A 970 32.60 10.69 18.16
N THR A 971 33.38 9.67 18.51
CA THR A 971 33.10 8.75 19.63
C THR A 971 34.27 8.63 20.61
N SER A 972 34.11 7.78 21.63
CA SER A 972 35.17 7.41 22.57
C SER A 972 35.58 5.95 22.38
N VAL A 973 36.87 5.71 22.12
CA VAL A 973 37.41 4.40 21.76
C VAL A 973 38.18 3.82 22.93
N THR A 974 37.77 2.65 23.43
CA THR A 974 38.32 2.03 24.66
C THR A 974 38.64 0.54 24.54
N PHE A 975 38.48 -0.05 23.35
CA PHE A 975 38.79 -1.47 23.09
C PHE A 975 40.19 -1.65 22.47
N ALA A 976 40.70 -2.88 22.46
CA ALA A 976 42.09 -3.17 22.11
C ALA A 976 42.31 -3.59 20.65
N GLN A 977 43.39 -3.05 20.06
CA GLN A 977 44.01 -3.38 18.77
C GLN A 977 43.13 -3.17 17.53
N THR A 978 43.38 -2.06 16.83
CA THR A 978 42.84 -1.76 15.50
C THR A 978 43.89 -1.95 14.41
N PHE A 979 43.40 -2.21 13.20
CA PHE A 979 44.18 -2.12 11.98
C PHE A 979 43.27 -1.63 10.85
N TYR A 980 43.80 -0.83 9.92
CA TYR A 980 43.02 -0.23 8.84
C TYR A 980 41.74 0.50 9.33
N VAL A 981 41.87 1.33 10.37
CA VAL A 981 40.79 2.19 10.88
C VAL A 981 41.08 3.65 10.53
N TYR A 982 40.04 4.38 10.14
CA TYR A 982 40.05 5.83 9.99
C TYR A 982 39.34 6.41 11.20
N PHE A 983 40.07 7.05 12.11
CA PHE A 983 39.53 7.82 13.24
C PHE A 983 39.29 9.27 12.81
N TYR A 984 38.18 9.86 13.24
CA TYR A 984 37.77 11.22 12.84
C TYR A 984 37.06 11.96 13.98
N HIS A 985 37.79 12.86 14.64
CA HIS A 985 37.35 13.60 15.83
C HIS A 985 37.02 12.70 17.04
N ASP A 986 37.79 11.62 17.23
CA ASP A 986 37.61 10.64 18.28
C ASP A 986 38.41 10.92 19.56
N ASN A 987 37.93 10.36 20.67
CA ASN A 987 38.59 10.38 21.97
C ASN A 987 39.08 8.97 22.33
N ILE A 988 40.36 8.68 22.11
CA ILE A 988 40.98 7.36 22.24
C ILE A 988 41.58 7.19 23.64
N SER A 989 41.14 6.19 24.40
CA SER A 989 41.60 5.88 25.77
C SER A 989 41.78 4.38 25.97
N MET A 990 42.97 3.86 25.67
CA MET A 990 43.24 2.42 25.64
C MET A 990 44.71 2.04 25.91
N ILE A 991 44.95 0.74 26.05
CA ILE A 991 46.29 0.13 26.08
C ILE A 991 46.39 -0.85 24.91
N GLY A 992 47.40 -0.74 24.06
CA GLY A 992 47.56 -1.62 22.90
C GLY A 992 48.35 -1.01 21.75
N LYS A 993 48.01 -1.41 20.52
CA LYS A 993 48.61 -0.89 19.29
C LYS A 993 47.55 -0.41 18.29
N LEU A 994 47.91 0.58 17.49
CA LEU A 994 47.21 1.07 16.29
C LEU A 994 48.15 0.80 15.10
N PHE A 995 47.66 0.28 13.97
CA PHE A 995 48.52 -0.19 12.86
C PHE A 995 47.91 0.04 11.48
N ASN A 996 48.62 0.73 10.57
CA ASN A 996 48.08 1.16 9.27
C ASN A 996 46.76 1.97 9.40
N ASP A 997 46.62 2.73 10.48
CA ASP A 997 45.43 3.52 10.78
C ASP A 997 45.58 4.97 10.26
N ILE A 998 44.47 5.67 10.03
CA ILE A 998 44.42 7.12 9.79
C ILE A 998 43.82 7.79 11.03
N LEU A 999 44.48 8.80 11.57
CA LEU A 999 43.99 9.60 12.69
C LEU A 999 43.75 11.04 12.21
N GLU A 1000 42.51 11.51 12.20
CA GLU A 1000 42.16 12.87 11.78
C GLU A 1000 41.51 13.69 12.91
N ASN A 1001 42.26 14.66 13.42
CA ASN A 1001 41.84 15.60 14.48
C ASN A 1001 41.46 14.94 15.84
N ASP A 1002 42.06 13.79 16.15
CA ASP A 1002 41.74 12.98 17.33
C ASP A 1002 42.46 13.40 18.63
N ILE A 1003 41.94 12.90 19.75
CA ILE A 1003 42.50 13.09 21.09
C ILE A 1003 42.80 11.73 21.74
N ILE A 1004 44.07 11.41 21.93
CA ILE A 1004 44.53 10.29 22.77
C ILE A 1004 44.65 10.76 24.21
N TYR A 1005 44.02 10.06 25.15
CA TYR A 1005 44.09 10.40 26.58
C TYR A 1005 44.22 9.17 27.49
N ASN A 1006 44.92 9.32 28.63
CA ASN A 1006 45.13 8.28 29.64
C ASN A 1006 45.58 6.90 29.07
N SER A 1007 46.33 6.90 27.97
CA SER A 1007 46.61 5.73 27.14
C SER A 1007 48.05 5.24 27.23
N ASN A 1008 48.28 3.98 26.86
CA ASN A 1008 49.62 3.43 26.62
C ASN A 1008 49.62 2.70 25.26
N LEU A 1009 50.08 3.39 24.22
CA LEU A 1009 49.86 3.02 22.82
C LEU A 1009 51.15 2.92 22.01
N GLU A 1010 51.17 2.01 21.05
CA GLU A 1010 52.12 2.02 19.92
C GLU A 1010 51.34 2.26 18.63
N ILE A 1011 51.58 3.38 17.95
CA ILE A 1011 51.00 3.73 16.65
C ILE A 1011 52.05 3.42 15.59
N MET A 1012 51.73 2.56 14.64
CA MET A 1012 52.68 1.95 13.73
C MET A 1012 52.21 2.08 12.27
N ASP A 1013 53.08 2.55 11.38
CA ASP A 1013 52.82 2.67 9.92
C ASP A 1013 51.54 3.48 9.57
N SER A 1014 51.10 4.34 10.49
CA SER A 1014 49.85 5.11 10.41
C SER A 1014 50.03 6.53 9.87
N GLN A 1015 48.92 7.18 9.50
CA GLN A 1015 48.89 8.58 9.05
C GLN A 1015 48.14 9.49 10.04
N ILE A 1016 48.63 10.72 10.26
CA ILE A 1016 47.96 11.75 11.06
C ILE A 1016 47.58 12.94 10.17
N ASN A 1017 46.28 13.11 9.95
CA ASN A 1017 45.71 14.27 9.27
C ASN A 1017 45.29 15.33 10.29
N GLY A 1018 45.60 16.60 10.01
CA GLY A 1018 45.27 17.68 10.93
C GLY A 1018 46.01 17.57 12.26
N THR A 1019 45.29 17.60 13.40
CA THR A 1019 45.89 17.71 14.74
C THR A 1019 45.60 16.51 15.65
N LEU A 1020 46.61 15.69 15.95
CA LEU A 1020 46.53 14.67 17.02
C LEU A 1020 46.90 15.28 18.38
N VAL A 1021 46.07 15.11 19.40
CA VAL A 1021 46.33 15.62 20.76
C VAL A 1021 46.56 14.48 21.75
N ILE A 1022 47.74 14.39 22.38
CA ILE A 1022 48.14 13.28 23.26
C ILE A 1022 48.25 13.77 24.72
N ARG A 1023 47.32 13.35 25.59
CA ARG A 1023 47.19 13.85 26.98
C ARG A 1023 47.38 12.75 28.03
N ASN A 1024 48.15 12.99 29.09
CA ASN A 1024 48.38 12.03 30.19
C ASN A 1024 48.71 10.59 29.73
N SER A 1025 49.41 10.45 28.60
CA SER A 1025 49.60 9.16 27.91
C SER A 1025 51.08 8.83 27.69
N ASN A 1026 51.35 7.57 27.36
CA ASN A 1026 52.62 7.11 26.84
C ASN A 1026 52.40 6.57 25.42
N VAL A 1027 53.01 7.17 24.39
CA VAL A 1027 52.72 6.82 22.98
C VAL A 1027 54.00 6.67 22.16
N THR A 1028 54.25 5.48 21.64
CA THR A 1028 55.25 5.26 20.59
C THR A 1028 54.62 5.55 19.23
N LEU A 1029 55.33 6.25 18.36
CA LEU A 1029 55.00 6.49 16.95
C LEU A 1029 56.14 5.85 16.13
N ASP A 1030 55.87 4.76 15.40
CA ASP A 1030 56.85 4.11 14.52
C ASP A 1030 56.37 4.13 13.07
N GLY A 1031 57.19 4.63 12.13
CA GLY A 1031 56.81 4.76 10.71
C GLY A 1031 55.69 5.77 10.40
N VAL A 1032 55.24 6.56 11.38
CA VAL A 1032 54.07 7.44 11.26
C VAL A 1032 54.35 8.67 10.39
N VAL A 1033 53.41 9.04 9.52
CA VAL A 1033 53.48 10.28 8.72
C VAL A 1033 52.38 11.25 9.16
N GLY A 1034 52.71 12.49 9.51
CA GLY A 1034 51.72 13.37 10.13
C GLY A 1034 51.96 14.87 9.99
N ASP A 1035 50.88 15.65 10.06
CA ASP A 1035 51.00 17.12 10.10
C ASP A 1035 51.30 17.62 11.51
N LYS A 1036 50.30 17.70 12.41
CA LYS A 1036 50.46 18.34 13.72
C LYS A 1036 50.16 17.41 14.90
N ILE A 1037 51.05 17.39 15.89
CA ILE A 1037 50.87 16.67 17.15
C ILE A 1037 51.04 17.62 18.34
N ILE A 1038 50.10 17.59 19.30
CA ILE A 1038 50.17 18.37 20.56
C ILE A 1038 50.25 17.42 21.74
N VAL A 1039 51.30 17.51 22.54
CA VAL A 1039 51.65 16.53 23.59
C VAL A 1039 51.57 17.19 24.98
N ILE A 1040 50.61 16.80 25.82
CA ILE A 1040 50.31 17.46 27.10
C ILE A 1040 50.45 16.48 28.27
N ASN A 1041 51.42 16.70 29.16
CA ASN A 1041 51.71 15.82 30.30
C ASN A 1041 51.88 14.33 29.88
N SER A 1042 52.46 14.10 28.69
CA SER A 1042 52.58 12.77 28.06
C SER A 1042 54.03 12.48 27.68
N THR A 1043 54.41 11.21 27.61
CA THR A 1043 55.69 10.78 27.01
C THR A 1043 55.43 10.23 25.62
N ILE A 1044 56.22 10.65 24.63
CA ILE A 1044 56.18 10.07 23.29
C ILE A 1044 57.55 9.57 22.84
N ASN A 1045 57.60 8.43 22.15
CA ASN A 1045 58.80 7.95 21.46
C ASN A 1045 58.54 7.96 19.95
N VAL A 1046 59.42 8.57 19.15
CA VAL A 1046 59.18 8.81 17.72
C VAL A 1046 60.29 8.15 16.90
N ILE A 1047 59.93 7.06 16.22
CA ILE A 1047 60.83 6.15 15.49
C ILE A 1047 60.41 6.14 14.01
N ASN A 1048 61.37 6.16 13.08
CA ASN A 1048 61.19 6.08 11.62
C ASN A 1048 60.13 7.02 10.97
N SER A 1049 59.66 8.03 11.69
CA SER A 1049 58.44 8.80 11.36
C SER A 1049 58.77 10.09 10.59
N LYS A 1050 57.75 10.71 9.97
CA LYS A 1050 57.84 12.02 9.29
C LYS A 1050 56.72 12.93 9.77
N ILE A 1051 57.01 13.80 10.73
CA ILE A 1051 56.02 14.70 11.35
C ILE A 1051 56.35 16.16 11.04
N THR A 1052 55.36 16.95 10.60
CA THR A 1052 55.58 18.38 10.28
C THR A 1052 55.77 19.23 11.53
N ASN A 1053 54.92 19.09 12.54
CA ASN A 1053 54.96 19.90 13.76
C ASN A 1053 54.64 19.06 15.00
N ILE A 1054 55.53 19.08 15.99
CA ILE A 1054 55.24 18.58 17.35
C ILE A 1054 55.33 19.75 18.33
N THR A 1055 54.27 19.98 19.09
CA THR A 1055 54.23 20.95 20.19
C THR A 1055 54.15 20.21 21.53
N LEU A 1056 55.19 20.33 22.36
CA LEU A 1056 55.18 19.82 23.73
C LEU A 1056 54.57 20.87 24.67
N LEU A 1057 53.80 20.45 25.66
CA LEU A 1057 53.20 21.30 26.69
C LEU A 1057 53.27 20.63 28.07
N SER A 1058 53.38 21.44 29.13
CA SER A 1058 53.48 20.96 30.52
C SER A 1058 54.64 19.98 30.73
N ASN A 1059 54.46 18.91 31.51
CA ASN A 1059 55.53 17.96 31.84
C ASN A 1059 55.87 16.93 30.75
N SER A 1060 55.47 17.16 29.49
CA SER A 1060 55.67 16.21 28.39
C SER A 1060 57.15 15.89 28.11
N ARG A 1061 57.39 14.73 27.50
CA ARG A 1061 58.72 14.23 27.10
C ARG A 1061 58.67 13.67 25.69
N ILE A 1062 59.75 13.84 24.92
CA ILE A 1062 59.95 13.23 23.62
C ILE A 1062 61.28 12.49 23.59
N THR A 1063 61.30 11.31 22.96
CA THR A 1063 62.52 10.69 22.42
C THR A 1063 62.36 10.56 20.90
N ASN A 1064 63.42 10.82 20.15
CA ASN A 1064 63.45 10.67 18.69
C ASN A 1064 64.70 9.88 18.31
N GLU A 1065 64.51 8.72 17.67
CA GLU A 1065 65.60 7.78 17.38
C GLU A 1065 66.04 7.84 15.91
N THR A 1066 65.10 7.93 14.97
CA THR A 1066 65.35 7.91 13.51
C THR A 1066 64.40 8.79 12.68
N SER A 1067 63.62 9.68 13.31
CA SER A 1067 62.48 10.37 12.67
C SER A 1067 62.80 11.80 12.20
N LEU A 1068 62.17 12.19 11.09
CA LEU A 1068 62.18 13.56 10.57
C LEU A 1068 61.04 14.36 11.20
N ILE A 1069 61.37 15.22 12.17
CA ILE A 1069 60.45 16.22 12.73
C ILE A 1069 60.84 17.58 12.16
N LYS A 1070 59.97 18.22 11.38
CA LYS A 1070 60.30 19.47 10.68
C LYS A 1070 60.31 20.69 11.63
N TYR A 1071 59.36 20.76 12.55
CA TYR A 1071 59.29 21.76 13.60
C TYR A 1071 58.97 21.09 14.94
N LEU A 1072 59.79 21.35 15.96
CA LEU A 1072 59.55 20.95 17.34
C LEU A 1072 59.45 22.23 18.17
N SER A 1073 58.34 22.40 18.89
CA SER A 1073 58.12 23.52 19.80
C SER A 1073 58.08 23.00 21.23
N ILE A 1074 59.02 23.47 22.05
CA ILE A 1074 59.14 23.15 23.48
C ILE A 1074 58.63 24.36 24.27
N PRO A 1075 58.00 24.20 25.45
CA PRO A 1075 57.63 25.34 26.28
C PRO A 1075 58.87 26.10 26.75
N LEU A 1076 58.84 27.42 26.62
CA LEU A 1076 59.85 28.31 27.18
C LEU A 1076 59.96 28.11 28.70
N PRO A 1077 61.18 28.08 29.28
CA PRO A 1077 61.40 27.97 30.71
C PRO A 1077 60.92 29.23 31.42
N SER A 1078 60.53 29.09 32.69
CA SER A 1078 60.30 30.23 33.58
C SER A 1078 61.42 30.35 34.60
N VAL A 1079 61.69 31.57 35.05
CA VAL A 1079 62.73 31.87 36.04
C VAL A 1079 62.08 32.45 37.29
N LEU A 1080 62.52 31.99 38.46
CA LEU A 1080 62.06 32.44 39.76
C LEU A 1080 63.27 32.80 40.63
N LEU A 1081 63.24 33.96 41.29
CA LEU A 1081 64.21 34.31 42.33
C LEU A 1081 63.62 34.01 43.71
N SER A 1082 64.32 33.22 44.51
CA SER A 1082 63.94 32.82 45.87
C SER A 1082 65.10 33.04 46.84
N GLY A 1083 65.01 34.11 47.65
CA GLY A 1083 66.10 34.50 48.55
C GLY A 1083 67.34 34.92 47.78
N ASN A 1084 68.44 34.17 47.93
CA ASN A 1084 69.66 34.33 47.14
C ASN A 1084 69.81 33.28 46.03
N GLU A 1085 68.76 32.55 45.64
CA GLU A 1085 68.83 31.53 44.60
C GLU A 1085 67.95 31.86 43.39
N VAL A 1086 68.51 31.69 42.19
CA VAL A 1086 67.74 31.63 40.94
C VAL A 1086 67.36 30.19 40.68
N ILE A 1087 66.07 29.95 40.43
CA ILE A 1087 65.49 28.65 40.11
C ILE A 1087 64.85 28.75 38.71
N VAL A 1088 65.35 27.92 37.79
CA VAL A 1088 64.86 27.82 36.41
C VAL A 1088 63.92 26.62 36.31
N HIS A 1089 62.64 26.89 36.13
CA HIS A 1089 61.59 25.89 35.93
C HIS A 1089 61.38 25.66 34.43
N GLY A 1090 62.05 24.64 33.90
CA GLY A 1090 61.92 24.23 32.49
C GLY A 1090 62.64 22.91 32.21
N LYS A 1091 62.66 22.51 30.94
CA LYS A 1091 63.38 21.32 30.45
C LYS A 1091 64.31 21.70 29.30
N ASP A 1092 65.28 20.82 29.05
CA ASP A 1092 66.26 20.93 27.97
C ASP A 1092 67.03 22.26 27.99
N ILE A 1093 67.37 22.69 29.20
CA ILE A 1093 68.18 23.89 29.44
C ILE A 1093 69.62 23.62 28.99
N LYS A 1094 70.02 24.27 27.90
CA LYS A 1094 71.38 24.24 27.36
C LYS A 1094 72.33 25.07 28.22
N ASN A 1095 71.85 26.22 28.70
CA ASN A 1095 72.62 27.09 29.56
C ASN A 1095 71.70 27.97 30.43
N VAL A 1096 72.13 28.22 31.66
CA VAL A 1096 71.64 29.31 32.51
C VAL A 1096 72.83 30.25 32.74
N GLU A 1097 72.69 31.48 32.29
CA GLU A 1097 73.59 32.57 32.61
C GLU A 1097 72.90 33.46 33.64
N VAL A 1098 73.55 33.67 34.80
CA VAL A 1098 73.09 34.66 35.78
C VAL A 1098 74.14 35.73 35.92
N PHE A 1099 73.71 36.98 35.73
CA PHE A 1099 74.47 38.18 35.97
C PHE A 1099 73.97 38.84 37.25
N VAL A 1100 74.89 39.34 38.08
CA VAL A 1100 74.60 40.16 39.26
C VAL A 1100 75.33 41.49 39.08
N ASN A 1101 74.61 42.61 39.16
CA ASN A 1101 75.11 43.96 38.89
C ASN A 1101 75.90 44.04 37.57
N GLY A 1102 75.31 43.49 36.50
CA GLY A 1102 75.91 43.44 35.16
C GLY A 1102 77.12 42.48 35.01
N LYS A 1103 77.52 41.75 36.06
CA LYS A 1103 78.64 40.82 36.04
C LYS A 1103 78.16 39.38 36.06
N LEU A 1104 78.57 38.59 35.07
CA LEU A 1104 78.29 37.15 35.01
C LEU A 1104 78.85 36.45 36.27
N VAL A 1105 77.96 35.88 37.09
CA VAL A 1105 78.30 35.13 38.32
C VAL A 1105 78.11 33.63 38.17
N TYR A 1106 77.26 33.21 37.24
CA TYR A 1106 77.03 31.81 36.92
C TYR A 1106 76.83 31.62 35.42
N ASN A 1107 77.41 30.57 34.86
CA ASN A 1107 77.23 30.13 33.48
C ASN A 1107 77.37 28.60 33.48
N GLY A 1108 76.29 27.89 33.20
CA GLY A 1108 76.25 26.43 33.25
C GLY A 1108 74.84 25.85 33.24
N THR A 1109 74.72 24.54 33.39
CA THR A 1109 73.46 23.80 33.20
C THR A 1109 72.61 23.60 34.46
N SER A 1110 73.07 24.05 35.63
CA SER A 1110 72.28 23.94 36.87
C SER A 1110 71.05 24.83 36.78
N THR A 1111 69.88 24.24 36.98
CA THR A 1111 68.61 24.94 37.07
C THR A 1111 68.35 25.57 38.45
N GLN A 1112 69.28 25.43 39.39
CA GLN A 1112 69.25 26.10 40.69
C GLN A 1112 70.64 26.68 40.97
N VAL A 1113 70.69 27.99 41.22
CA VAL A 1113 71.93 28.78 41.24
C VAL A 1113 71.93 29.72 42.44
N THR A 1114 72.73 29.42 43.46
CA THR A 1114 72.96 30.31 44.60
C THR A 1114 73.87 31.48 44.19
N LEU A 1115 73.42 32.71 44.42
CA LEU A 1115 74.07 33.94 43.95
C LEU A 1115 75.00 34.57 45.00
N PRO A 1116 76.20 35.05 44.59
CA PRO A 1116 77.11 35.80 45.46
C PRO A 1116 76.67 37.27 45.56
N LEU A 1117 75.49 37.51 46.13
CA LEU A 1117 74.92 38.84 46.29
C LEU A 1117 75.71 39.65 47.34
N SER A 1118 75.96 40.91 47.01
CA SER A 1118 76.73 41.84 47.86
C SER A 1118 75.81 42.67 48.76
N ASN A 1119 76.33 43.18 49.89
CA ASN A 1119 75.57 44.08 50.75
C ASN A 1119 75.22 45.37 49.97
N GLY A 1120 73.93 45.69 49.87
CA GLY A 1120 73.40 46.74 49.00
C GLY A 1120 72.40 46.20 47.96
N TYR A 1121 72.06 47.03 46.97
CA TYR A 1121 71.19 46.67 45.85
C TYR A 1121 71.95 45.80 44.83
N ASN A 1122 71.30 44.75 44.34
CA ASN A 1122 71.83 43.84 43.34
C ASN A 1122 70.80 43.65 42.22
N GLU A 1123 71.10 44.14 41.01
CA GLU A 1123 70.34 43.83 39.80
C GLU A 1123 70.73 42.41 39.33
N ILE A 1124 69.74 41.57 39.03
CA ILE A 1124 69.94 40.16 38.67
C ILE A 1124 69.31 39.91 37.31
N HIS A 1125 70.13 39.71 36.29
CA HIS A 1125 69.67 39.33 34.95
C HIS A 1125 69.92 37.85 34.72
N VAL A 1126 68.88 37.10 34.34
CA VAL A 1126 68.97 35.67 34.06
C VAL A 1126 68.64 35.43 32.60
N ILE A 1127 69.58 34.82 31.88
CA ILE A 1127 69.37 34.35 30.51
C ILE A 1127 69.35 32.83 30.55
N VAL A 1128 68.24 32.23 30.12
CA VAL A 1128 68.08 30.79 30.00
C VAL A 1128 68.00 30.44 28.52
N VAL A 1129 68.95 29.65 28.05
CA VAL A 1129 69.02 29.16 26.67
C VAL A 1129 68.60 27.69 26.66
N GLN A 1130 67.64 27.32 25.83
CA GLN A 1130 67.26 25.92 25.61
C GLN A 1130 68.11 25.24 24.53
N ASN A 1131 68.07 23.91 24.47
CA ASN A 1131 68.85 23.10 23.52
C ASN A 1131 68.45 23.31 22.05
N ASP A 1132 67.20 23.70 21.81
CA ASP A 1132 66.67 24.12 20.50
C ASP A 1132 67.14 25.52 20.06
N GLY A 1133 67.64 26.33 21.00
CA GLY A 1133 68.17 27.67 20.76
C GLY A 1133 67.24 28.82 21.15
N GLU A 1134 66.05 28.53 21.70
CA GLU A 1134 65.18 29.56 22.28
C GLU A 1134 65.81 30.17 23.54
N ILE A 1135 65.53 31.46 23.77
CA ILE A 1135 66.16 32.25 24.84
C ILE A 1135 65.10 32.98 25.66
N VAL A 1136 65.04 32.69 26.96
CA VAL A 1136 64.28 33.46 27.95
C VAL A 1136 65.23 34.38 28.70
N SER A 1137 64.82 35.64 28.86
CA SER A 1137 65.62 36.68 29.53
C SER A 1137 64.73 37.38 30.56
N GLU A 1138 65.06 37.23 31.84
CA GLU A 1138 64.29 37.71 32.99
C GLU A 1138 65.17 38.61 33.88
N ASN A 1139 64.61 39.70 34.40
CA ASN A 1139 65.32 40.66 35.26
C ASN A 1139 64.65 40.75 36.64
N PHE A 1140 65.46 40.70 37.69
CA PHE A 1140 65.05 40.80 39.08
C PHE A 1140 65.93 41.80 39.84
N GLU A 1141 65.48 42.28 41.00
CA GLU A 1141 66.26 43.13 41.90
C GLU A 1141 66.25 42.54 43.32
N ALA A 1142 67.40 42.54 44.01
CA ALA A 1142 67.55 41.98 45.35
C ALA A 1142 68.51 42.80 46.25
N TYR A 1143 68.12 43.04 47.51
CA TYR A 1143 68.89 43.84 48.47
C TYR A 1143 69.36 43.01 49.68
N ILE A 1144 70.65 43.08 50.04
CA ILE A 1144 71.26 42.27 51.13
C ILE A 1144 71.99 43.15 52.17
N GLN A 1145 72.02 42.72 53.44
CA GLN A 1145 72.77 43.37 54.54
C GLN A 1145 73.23 42.34 55.61
N SER A 1146 74.36 42.56 56.27
CA SER A 1146 75.05 41.54 57.10
C SER A 1146 74.55 41.36 58.55
N ASN A 1147 74.57 40.10 59.00
CA ASN A 1147 73.97 39.50 60.20
C ASN A 1147 74.06 40.22 61.57
N SER A 1148 72.89 40.43 62.20
CA SER A 1148 72.60 40.02 63.59
C SER A 1148 71.07 39.84 63.79
N ILE A 1149 70.63 39.22 64.89
CA ILE A 1149 69.40 38.40 64.96
C ILE A 1149 68.42 38.92 66.04
N LEU A 1150 67.12 39.07 65.75
CA LEU A 1150 65.96 38.47 66.49
C LEU A 1150 64.57 38.89 65.93
N THR A 1151 63.50 38.43 66.58
CA THR A 1151 62.15 38.15 66.03
C THR A 1151 60.99 38.87 66.78
N ILE A 1152 59.76 38.63 66.29
CA ILE A 1152 58.42 38.74 66.96
C ILE A 1152 57.64 40.07 66.81
N SER A 1153 56.37 39.94 66.37
CA SER A 1153 55.12 40.61 66.86
C SER A 1153 54.23 41.23 65.76
N LEU A 1154 52.88 41.19 65.80
CA LEU A 1154 51.94 40.13 66.16
C LEU A 1154 50.53 40.50 65.60
N VAL A 1155 49.87 39.51 64.99
CA VAL A 1155 48.42 39.20 64.86
C VAL A 1155 47.36 40.10 65.53
N LEU A 1156 46.22 40.35 64.84
CA LEU A 1156 44.78 40.25 65.27
C LEU A 1156 43.86 41.06 64.30
N SER A 1157 42.59 40.76 63.97
CA SER A 1157 41.54 39.83 64.47
C SER A 1157 40.58 39.43 63.28
N ILE A 1158 39.76 38.36 63.20
CA ILE A 1158 39.00 37.51 64.15
C ILE A 1158 37.72 38.21 64.71
N ILE A 1159 36.46 37.73 64.64
CA ILE A 1159 35.76 36.57 63.99
C ILE A 1159 34.20 36.77 64.15
N ALA A 1160 33.30 36.00 63.49
CA ALA A 1160 32.13 35.26 64.12
C ALA A 1160 30.80 35.01 63.31
N ILE A 1161 30.19 33.81 63.56
CA ILE A 1161 28.75 33.38 63.46
C ILE A 1161 28.13 33.23 62.03
N LEU A 1162 27.51 32.13 61.53
CA LEU A 1162 26.92 30.84 61.99
C LEU A 1162 25.37 30.78 62.14
N LEU A 1163 24.75 29.66 61.69
CA LEU A 1163 23.29 29.29 61.66
C LEU A 1163 22.41 30.06 60.64
N VAL A 1164 21.60 29.43 59.77
CA VAL A 1164 20.46 28.48 59.95
C VAL A 1164 20.38 27.55 58.71
N ILE A 1165 20.53 26.23 58.79
CA ILE A 1165 19.52 25.17 59.07
C ILE A 1165 18.27 25.17 58.16
N VAL A 1166 18.30 24.29 57.14
CA VAL A 1166 17.19 23.47 56.59
C VAL A 1166 16.00 24.22 55.93
N VAL A 1167 15.18 23.50 55.15
CA VAL A 1167 13.95 23.99 54.45
C VAL A 1167 14.31 24.92 53.26
N LEU A 1168 14.67 24.43 52.07
CA LEU A 1168 13.91 23.55 51.17
C LEU A 1168 14.91 22.88 50.19
N LEU A 1169 14.95 21.57 49.96
CA LEU A 1169 13.85 20.65 49.63
C LEU A 1169 13.14 21.10 48.35
N ILE A 1170 13.66 20.72 47.17
CA ILE A 1170 12.90 20.37 45.95
C ILE A 1170 13.87 19.94 44.83
N MET A 1171 13.66 18.71 44.31
CA MET A 1171 14.09 18.15 43.00
C MET A 1171 15.59 17.84 42.74
N TYR A 1172 15.98 16.70 42.13
CA TYR A 1172 15.25 15.43 41.89
C TYR A 1172 16.23 14.25 41.64
N ARG A 1173 15.74 13.02 41.91
CA ARG A 1173 16.25 11.63 41.67
C ARG A 1173 17.32 11.41 40.57
N GLN A 1174 18.38 10.62 40.81
CA GLN A 1174 18.52 9.14 40.96
C GLN A 1174 18.52 8.30 39.65
N ARG A 1175 19.57 7.46 39.50
CA ARG A 1175 19.64 6.04 38.99
C ARG A 1175 18.64 5.62 37.89
N ARG A 1176 19.01 5.08 36.72
CA ARG A 1176 20.02 4.03 36.39
C ARG A 1176 20.02 2.83 37.35
N THR A 1177 19.05 1.93 37.17
CA THR A 1177 19.22 0.69 36.37
C THR A 1177 17.86 0.28 35.84
#